data_AF-A0A7V8E134-F1
#
_entry.id   AF-A0A7V8E134-F1
#
_cell.length_a   1.000
_cell.length_b   1.000
_cell.length_c   1.000
_cell.angle_alpha   90.00
_cell.angle_beta   90.00
_cell.angle_gamma   90.00
#
_symmetry.space_group_name_H-M   'P 1'
#
loop_
_entity.id
_entity.type
_entity.pdbx_description
1 polymer ?
#
loop_
_entity_poly.entity_id
_entity_poly.type
_entity_poly.pdbx_seq_one_letter_code
_entity_poly.pdbx_strand_id
1 'polypeptide(L)'
;DVMGTPEYMPPEQASGDVAAIDARSDVYALGAILYEILCGRPPFEGNSSLEILSKVVSASPEPPSAALRRRASESPARPGAAGAAAAPAWPEVPQDLESACLRALARKKEDRFPDAAALAAELDAWLEGSRERARRRALAEEETARAAELREAWKGRLQEARQARAEAEQAGRSVPAHAGKDLKRPFWEAQDRAAEIERAAVRALTEARGALSAALANAPELGAARRLQAEIYWDLFLEAEEAGDRKGMQVNRQLAERFNDGALDARLRGDGRLTFRARAYSCGCLTAGRLVPAAEMSVLGYHPWSGRRLDGFPVDDERAFEPSGDVRVRVHAAACRAEDVAGAQVWVFRFEELDRLLVPVTALEGGRPVPEAALDALYGDSPFRPRGPGLHLGATPVERRAIPMGSWLAVVVAPGLQPARVPFEIGRLEGVEVVLSLFAAGEVPADSCPIPGGAFRYQGDRGNPNSGPEEMLELDDFFLSRFPVTCAEYLTFLNDLARTDAEGAAKRVPRETGEKGHYWPRLPEGGFAIPTAEWLAANPPELRRKASRLQHAPEDWRTDWPVMGVSWTDAMAYARWLSARDGSLRTLPHEDQWEKAARGVDGRIYPWGNHLDPSFCNCQLSHPQSMRPSPVGAFPPDESPYGVRGMAGNSWDWNLNDAGPTYPGMRPGRGGSWIQMAIRLRASHASTNYAHGVFLTNGFRIATACRLSPPGETRYLYDVRRGLPR
;
A
#
# COMPACT_ATOMS: atom_id res chain seq x y z
N ASP A 1 -78.51 -44.54 -3.12
CA ASP A 1 -77.64 -43.42 -2.72
C ASP A 1 -76.20 -43.73 -3.04
N VAL A 2 -75.54 -42.81 -3.75
CA VAL A 2 -74.08 -42.83 -3.91
C VAL A 2 -73.49 -42.43 -2.55
N MET A 3 -72.86 -43.38 -1.86
CA MET A 3 -72.27 -43.18 -0.53
C MET A 3 -70.78 -42.82 -0.69
N GLY A 4 -70.35 -41.67 -0.15
CA GLY A 4 -68.96 -41.21 -0.20
C GLY A 4 -68.83 -39.68 -0.17
N THR A 5 -67.63 -39.18 0.13
CA THR A 5 -67.29 -37.75 0.11
C THR A 5 -67.01 -37.31 -1.35
N PRO A 6 -67.86 -36.48 -1.98
CA PRO A 6 -67.78 -36.17 -3.42
C PRO A 6 -66.42 -35.66 -3.91
N GLU A 7 -65.67 -34.97 -3.06
CA GLU A 7 -64.38 -34.33 -3.34
C GLU A 7 -63.24 -35.34 -3.63
N TYR A 8 -63.37 -36.58 -3.15
CA TYR A 8 -62.37 -37.65 -3.32
C TYR A 8 -62.89 -38.80 -4.18
N MET A 9 -64.11 -38.67 -4.70
CA MET A 9 -64.79 -39.74 -5.40
C MET A 9 -64.19 -39.95 -6.80
N PRO A 10 -63.88 -41.19 -7.20
CA PRO A 10 -63.43 -41.48 -8.56
C PRO A 10 -64.55 -41.34 -9.59
N PRO A 11 -64.23 -41.03 -10.87
CA PRO A 11 -65.20 -40.86 -11.96
C PRO A 11 -66.21 -41.99 -12.12
N GLU A 12 -65.78 -43.25 -12.00
CA GLU A 12 -66.65 -44.43 -12.09
C GLU A 12 -67.71 -44.45 -10.97
N GLN A 13 -67.33 -44.14 -9.73
CA GLN A 13 -68.25 -44.06 -8.59
C GLN A 13 -69.15 -42.82 -8.68
N ALA A 14 -68.62 -41.69 -9.16
CA ALA A 14 -69.37 -40.46 -9.38
C ALA A 14 -70.42 -40.61 -10.50
N SER A 15 -70.19 -41.49 -11.47
CA SER A 15 -71.13 -41.83 -12.55
C SER A 15 -72.16 -42.90 -12.19
N GLY A 16 -72.02 -43.54 -11.02
CA GLY A 16 -72.90 -44.63 -10.57
C GLY A 16 -72.58 -46.00 -11.20
N ASP A 17 -71.43 -46.15 -11.86
CA ASP A 17 -70.99 -47.41 -12.47
C ASP A 17 -70.32 -48.32 -11.43
N VAL A 18 -71.14 -48.93 -10.58
CA VAL A 18 -70.70 -49.79 -9.47
C VAL A 18 -69.91 -51.01 -9.97
N ALA A 19 -70.16 -51.47 -11.19
CA ALA A 19 -69.46 -52.62 -11.77
C ALA A 19 -68.02 -52.30 -12.21
N ALA A 20 -67.70 -51.03 -12.42
CA ALA A 20 -66.37 -50.58 -12.84
C ALA A 20 -65.40 -50.27 -11.69
N ILE A 21 -65.89 -50.27 -10.44
CA ILE A 21 -65.10 -50.01 -9.22
C ILE A 21 -64.12 -51.17 -8.98
N ASP A 22 -62.83 -50.85 -8.90
CA ASP A 22 -61.75 -51.78 -8.59
C ASP A 22 -60.65 -51.08 -7.77
N ALA A 23 -59.50 -51.73 -7.54
CA ALA A 23 -58.40 -51.16 -6.74
C ALA A 23 -57.89 -49.79 -7.27
N ARG A 24 -58.15 -49.44 -8.54
CA ARG A 24 -57.74 -48.16 -9.14
C ARG A 24 -58.69 -47.03 -8.78
N SER A 25 -59.88 -47.34 -8.26
CA SER A 25 -60.79 -46.39 -7.62
C SER A 25 -60.18 -45.86 -6.32
N ASP A 26 -59.54 -46.75 -5.53
CA ASP A 26 -58.81 -46.36 -4.31
C ASP A 26 -57.56 -45.52 -4.64
N VAL A 27 -56.85 -45.84 -5.73
CA VAL A 27 -55.71 -45.05 -6.24
C VAL A 27 -56.11 -43.61 -6.54
N TYR A 28 -57.29 -43.40 -7.15
CA TYR A 28 -57.80 -42.05 -7.41
C TYR A 28 -58.10 -41.29 -6.12
N ALA A 29 -58.75 -41.94 -5.15
CA ALA A 29 -59.04 -41.33 -3.85
C ALA A 29 -57.73 -40.92 -3.12
N LEU A 30 -56.70 -41.79 -3.15
CA LEU A 30 -55.36 -41.47 -2.63
C LEU A 30 -54.69 -40.33 -3.42
N GLY A 31 -54.87 -40.29 -4.74
CA GLY A 31 -54.41 -39.18 -5.58
C GLY A 31 -55.06 -37.84 -5.23
N ALA A 32 -56.36 -37.84 -4.88
CA ALA A 32 -57.08 -36.65 -4.42
C ALA A 32 -56.59 -36.18 -3.05
N ILE A 33 -56.28 -37.11 -2.14
CA ILE A 33 -55.65 -36.79 -0.84
C ILE A 33 -54.25 -36.20 -1.06
N LEU A 34 -53.43 -36.80 -1.92
CA LEU A 34 -52.10 -36.26 -2.25
C LEU A 34 -52.21 -34.86 -2.87
N TYR A 35 -53.16 -34.64 -3.78
CA TYR A 35 -53.44 -33.34 -4.36
C TYR A 35 -53.76 -32.30 -3.28
N GLU A 36 -54.62 -32.66 -2.33
CA GLU A 36 -54.98 -31.79 -1.22
C GLU A 36 -53.82 -31.51 -0.27
N ILE A 37 -52.96 -32.48 0.00
CA ILE A 37 -51.72 -32.27 0.76
C ILE A 37 -50.81 -31.24 0.06
N LEU A 38 -50.71 -31.31 -1.28
CA LEU A 38 -49.87 -30.41 -2.07
C LEU A 38 -50.48 -29.00 -2.19
N CYS A 39 -51.81 -28.90 -2.35
CA CYS A 39 -52.49 -27.65 -2.70
C CYS A 39 -53.21 -26.97 -1.52
N GLY A 40 -53.49 -27.72 -0.45
CA GLY A 40 -54.34 -27.32 0.68
C GLY A 40 -55.85 -27.36 0.39
N ARG A 41 -56.27 -27.93 -0.75
CA ARG A 41 -57.67 -28.09 -1.18
C ARG A 41 -57.83 -29.28 -2.13
N PRO A 42 -59.01 -29.91 -2.23
CA PRO A 42 -59.24 -31.02 -3.16
C PRO A 42 -59.11 -30.61 -4.64
N PRO A 43 -58.96 -31.59 -5.56
CA PRO A 43 -58.79 -31.32 -6.99
C PRO A 43 -59.99 -30.62 -7.64
N PHE A 44 -61.19 -30.81 -7.09
CA PHE A 44 -62.41 -30.17 -7.56
C PHE A 44 -63.20 -29.60 -6.38
N GLU A 45 -63.60 -28.34 -6.50
CA GLU A 45 -64.48 -27.65 -5.54
C GLU A 45 -65.78 -27.23 -6.25
N GLY A 46 -66.87 -27.09 -5.50
CA GLY A 46 -68.17 -26.67 -6.03
C GLY A 46 -69.16 -26.28 -4.93
N ASN A 47 -70.22 -25.57 -5.29
CA ASN A 47 -71.23 -25.09 -4.33
C ASN A 47 -72.27 -26.17 -3.96
N SER A 48 -72.21 -27.34 -4.60
CA SER A 48 -73.06 -28.49 -4.29
C SER A 48 -72.37 -29.80 -4.67
N SER A 49 -72.76 -30.90 -4.01
CA SER A 49 -72.22 -32.23 -4.32
C SER A 49 -72.43 -32.64 -5.78
N LEU A 50 -73.57 -32.27 -6.40
CA LEU A 50 -73.85 -32.57 -7.82
C LEU A 50 -72.89 -31.83 -8.77
N GLU A 51 -72.50 -30.60 -8.42
CA GLU A 51 -71.53 -29.82 -9.19
C GLU A 51 -70.13 -30.47 -9.14
N ILE A 52 -69.70 -30.93 -7.96
CA ILE A 52 -68.42 -31.60 -7.76
C ILE A 52 -68.38 -32.92 -8.54
N LEU A 53 -69.42 -33.75 -8.43
CA LEU A 53 -69.53 -35.00 -9.18
C LEU A 53 -69.51 -34.77 -10.71
N SER A 54 -70.17 -33.73 -11.20
CA SER A 54 -70.13 -33.35 -12.61
C SER A 54 -68.71 -32.98 -13.06
N LYS A 55 -67.95 -32.23 -12.24
CA LYS A 55 -66.55 -31.86 -12.53
C LYS A 55 -65.63 -33.09 -12.53
N VAL A 56 -65.77 -33.97 -11.55
CA VAL A 56 -65.03 -35.24 -11.47
C VAL A 56 -65.21 -36.10 -12.72
N VAL A 57 -66.43 -36.19 -13.27
CA VAL A 57 -66.71 -37.03 -14.45
C VAL A 57 -66.27 -36.38 -15.77
N SER A 58 -66.31 -35.05 -15.87
CA SER A 58 -66.17 -34.33 -17.15
C SER A 58 -64.87 -33.57 -17.33
N ALA A 59 -64.21 -33.16 -16.25
CA ALA A 59 -63.01 -32.33 -16.27
C ALA A 59 -61.75 -33.12 -15.86
N SER A 60 -60.58 -32.56 -16.19
CA SER A 60 -59.29 -33.00 -15.64
C SER A 60 -58.88 -32.06 -14.52
N PRO A 61 -58.22 -32.57 -13.46
CA PRO A 61 -57.70 -31.71 -12.40
C PRO A 61 -56.67 -30.74 -12.97
N GLU A 62 -56.66 -29.52 -12.46
CA GLU A 62 -55.59 -28.58 -12.74
C GLU A 62 -54.26 -29.10 -12.14
N PRO A 63 -53.10 -28.91 -12.80
CA PRO A 63 -51.82 -29.26 -12.18
C PRO A 63 -51.58 -28.53 -10.84
N PRO A 64 -51.13 -29.23 -9.77
CA PRO A 64 -50.81 -28.63 -8.47
C PRO A 64 -49.97 -27.34 -8.54
N SER A 65 -48.95 -27.30 -9.40
CA SER A 65 -48.06 -26.15 -9.62
C SER A 65 -48.79 -24.94 -10.22
N ALA A 66 -49.82 -25.16 -11.05
CA ALA A 66 -50.68 -24.11 -11.58
C ALA A 66 -51.67 -23.62 -10.51
N ALA A 67 -52.26 -24.55 -9.75
CA ALA A 67 -53.18 -24.24 -8.67
C ALA A 67 -52.54 -23.39 -7.56
N LEU A 68 -51.28 -23.69 -7.18
CA LEU A 68 -50.51 -22.89 -6.21
C LEU A 68 -50.15 -21.50 -6.76
N ARG A 69 -49.72 -21.40 -8.02
CA ARG A 69 -49.40 -20.10 -8.66
C ARG A 69 -50.63 -19.20 -8.75
N ARG A 70 -51.77 -19.75 -9.16
CA ARG A 70 -53.05 -19.02 -9.19
C ARG A 70 -53.40 -18.51 -7.79
N ARG A 71 -53.30 -19.36 -6.76
CA ARG A 71 -53.56 -18.97 -5.37
C ARG A 71 -52.62 -17.86 -4.87
N ALA A 72 -51.34 -17.92 -5.23
CA ALA A 72 -50.37 -16.88 -4.90
C ALA A 72 -50.73 -15.52 -5.56
N SER A 73 -51.28 -15.55 -6.78
CA SER A 73 -51.77 -14.35 -7.47
C SER A 73 -53.13 -13.83 -6.96
N GLU A 74 -53.96 -14.69 -6.38
CA GLU A 74 -55.29 -14.37 -5.85
C GLU A 74 -55.28 -13.85 -4.40
N SER A 75 -54.14 -13.93 -3.69
CA SER A 75 -54.06 -13.65 -2.25
C SER A 75 -53.05 -12.56 -1.86
N PRO A 76 -53.48 -11.30 -1.68
CA PRO A 76 -52.89 -10.40 -0.71
C PRO A 76 -53.66 -10.58 0.61
N ALA A 77 -53.16 -11.40 1.53
CA ALA A 77 -53.82 -11.60 2.81
C ALA A 77 -53.88 -10.28 3.61
N ARG A 78 -55.09 -9.78 3.88
CA ARG A 78 -55.36 -8.96 5.07
C ARG A 78 -55.23 -9.88 6.29
N PRO A 79 -54.44 -9.51 7.33
CA PRO A 79 -54.41 -10.30 8.56
C PRO A 79 -55.71 -10.09 9.34
N GLY A 80 -56.45 -11.17 9.64
CA GLY A 80 -57.56 -11.13 10.62
C GLY A 80 -58.86 -11.87 10.29
N ALA A 81 -59.01 -12.52 9.13
CA ALA A 81 -60.21 -13.32 8.87
C ALA A 81 -60.08 -14.74 9.46
N ALA A 82 -60.80 -15.00 10.55
CA ALA A 82 -60.96 -16.34 11.11
C ALA A 82 -61.74 -17.21 10.10
N GLY A 83 -61.06 -18.22 9.56
CA GLY A 83 -61.56 -19.11 8.49
C GLY A 83 -60.58 -19.34 7.33
N ALA A 84 -59.39 -18.73 7.34
CA ALA A 84 -58.39 -18.89 6.28
C ALA A 84 -57.85 -20.33 6.23
N ALA A 85 -58.10 -21.03 5.12
CA ALA A 85 -57.48 -22.31 4.78
C ALA A 85 -55.95 -22.18 4.89
N ALA A 86 -55.30 -23.17 5.53
CA ALA A 86 -53.88 -23.18 5.82
C ALA A 86 -53.04 -22.74 4.60
N ALA A 87 -52.03 -21.91 4.83
CA ALA A 87 -51.04 -21.57 3.81
C ALA A 87 -50.49 -22.88 3.20
N PRO A 88 -50.29 -22.96 1.87
CA PRO A 88 -49.81 -24.19 1.27
C PRO A 88 -48.45 -24.55 1.87
N ALA A 89 -48.25 -25.83 2.22
CA ALA A 89 -47.02 -26.32 2.84
C ALA A 89 -45.78 -26.22 1.91
N TRP A 90 -46.00 -26.00 0.60
CA TRP A 90 -44.97 -26.05 -0.43
C TRP A 90 -44.85 -24.71 -1.17
N PRO A 91 -43.63 -24.12 -1.26
CA PRO A 91 -43.40 -22.93 -2.09
C PRO A 91 -43.46 -23.25 -3.60
N GLU A 92 -43.15 -24.48 -4.00
CA GLU A 92 -43.29 -25.02 -5.36
C GLU A 92 -43.48 -26.54 -5.29
N VAL A 93 -44.29 -27.13 -6.18
CA VAL A 93 -44.52 -28.58 -6.22
C VAL A 93 -43.44 -29.26 -7.08
N PRO A 94 -42.68 -30.24 -6.54
CA PRO A 94 -41.74 -31.02 -7.34
C PRO A 94 -42.42 -31.75 -8.50
N GLN A 95 -41.83 -31.67 -9.70
CA GLN A 95 -42.41 -32.21 -10.93
C GLN A 95 -42.76 -33.70 -10.86
N ASP A 96 -41.93 -34.51 -10.19
CA ASP A 96 -42.16 -35.94 -10.03
C ASP A 96 -43.40 -36.22 -9.15
N LEU A 97 -43.60 -35.45 -8.07
CA LEU A 97 -44.79 -35.56 -7.21
C LEU A 97 -46.05 -35.07 -7.92
N GLU A 98 -45.95 -34.00 -8.70
CA GLU A 98 -47.04 -33.53 -9.56
C GLU A 98 -47.42 -34.60 -10.59
N SER A 99 -46.43 -35.24 -11.21
CA SER A 99 -46.66 -36.31 -12.19
C SER A 99 -47.32 -37.54 -11.56
N ALA A 100 -46.83 -37.99 -10.40
CA ALA A 100 -47.43 -39.09 -9.65
C ALA A 100 -48.87 -38.76 -9.22
N CYS A 101 -49.12 -37.54 -8.74
CA CYS A 101 -50.44 -37.05 -8.34
C CYS A 101 -51.42 -37.02 -9.52
N LEU A 102 -51.02 -36.44 -10.65
CA LEU A 102 -51.86 -36.35 -11.85
C LEU A 102 -52.12 -37.72 -12.49
N ARG A 103 -51.14 -38.62 -12.45
CA ARG A 103 -51.31 -40.02 -12.88
C ARG A 103 -52.32 -40.77 -12.01
N ALA A 104 -52.26 -40.61 -10.69
CA ALA A 104 -53.24 -41.20 -9.78
C ALA A 104 -54.66 -40.65 -10.02
N LEU A 105 -54.77 -39.36 -10.36
CA LEU A 105 -56.03 -38.67 -10.67
C LEU A 105 -56.50 -38.81 -12.13
N ALA A 106 -55.89 -39.68 -12.94
CA ALA A 106 -56.27 -39.84 -14.34
C ALA A 106 -57.74 -40.27 -14.48
N ARG A 107 -58.48 -39.64 -15.41
CA ARG A 107 -59.91 -39.91 -15.58
C ARG A 107 -60.20 -41.36 -15.96
N LYS A 108 -59.42 -41.90 -16.91
CA LYS A 108 -59.51 -43.31 -17.31
C LYS A 108 -58.72 -44.16 -16.32
N LYS A 109 -59.33 -45.25 -15.84
CA LYS A 109 -58.69 -46.12 -14.85
C LYS A 109 -57.46 -46.85 -15.40
N GLU A 110 -57.35 -47.02 -16.71
CA GLU A 110 -56.20 -47.66 -17.37
C GLU A 110 -54.93 -46.79 -17.33
N ASP A 111 -55.09 -45.47 -17.16
CA ASP A 111 -53.99 -44.50 -17.11
C ASP A 111 -53.47 -44.29 -15.67
N ARG A 112 -54.16 -44.84 -14.67
CA ARG A 112 -53.78 -44.78 -13.24
C ARG A 112 -52.73 -45.84 -12.89
N PHE A 113 -52.21 -45.77 -11.66
CA PHE A 113 -51.46 -46.88 -11.09
C PHE A 113 -52.32 -48.15 -11.01
N PRO A 114 -51.76 -49.34 -11.24
CA PRO A 114 -52.52 -50.59 -11.24
C PRO A 114 -53.15 -50.92 -9.87
N ASP A 115 -52.51 -50.47 -8.78
CA ASP A 115 -52.94 -50.61 -7.40
C ASP A 115 -52.28 -49.55 -6.51
N ALA A 116 -52.68 -49.48 -5.23
CA ALA A 116 -52.10 -48.56 -4.25
C ALA A 116 -50.62 -48.85 -3.93
N ALA A 117 -50.15 -50.09 -4.08
CA ALA A 117 -48.77 -50.45 -3.82
C ALA A 117 -47.82 -49.85 -4.88
N ALA A 118 -48.25 -49.78 -6.14
CA ALA A 118 -47.51 -49.14 -7.21
C ALA A 118 -47.41 -47.61 -7.03
N LEU A 119 -48.46 -46.96 -6.53
CA LEU A 119 -48.41 -45.53 -6.16
C LEU A 119 -47.48 -45.31 -4.96
N ALA A 120 -47.59 -46.14 -3.92
CA ALA A 120 -46.71 -46.08 -2.76
C ALA A 120 -45.24 -46.24 -3.13
N ALA A 121 -44.90 -47.20 -4.00
CA ALA A 121 -43.54 -47.41 -4.48
C ALA A 121 -42.95 -46.19 -5.23
N GLU A 122 -43.75 -45.47 -6.02
CA GLU A 122 -43.29 -44.25 -6.71
C GLU A 122 -43.05 -43.10 -5.72
N LEU A 123 -43.91 -42.94 -4.71
CA LEU A 123 -43.74 -41.95 -3.65
C LEU A 123 -42.56 -42.28 -2.71
N ASP A 124 -42.38 -43.56 -2.38
CA ASP A 124 -41.25 -44.04 -1.57
C ASP A 124 -39.92 -43.82 -2.28
N ALA A 125 -39.83 -44.12 -3.59
CA ALA A 125 -38.65 -43.83 -4.39
C ALA A 125 -38.31 -42.33 -4.40
N TRP A 126 -39.33 -41.46 -4.49
CA TRP A 126 -39.13 -40.02 -4.40
C TRP A 126 -38.65 -39.59 -3.00
N LEU A 127 -39.25 -40.12 -1.94
CA LEU A 127 -38.88 -39.85 -0.55
C LEU A 127 -37.43 -40.29 -0.25
N GLU A 128 -37.02 -41.46 -0.73
CA GLU A 128 -35.64 -41.95 -0.63
C GLU A 128 -34.66 -41.03 -1.36
N GLY A 129 -34.97 -40.62 -2.59
CA GLY A 129 -34.16 -39.65 -3.32
C GLY A 129 -34.06 -38.28 -2.63
N SER A 130 -35.15 -37.82 -2.00
CA SER A 130 -35.19 -36.57 -1.23
C SER A 130 -34.35 -36.64 0.04
N ARG A 131 -34.45 -37.74 0.78
CA ARG A 131 -33.63 -38.01 1.98
C ARG A 131 -32.15 -38.10 1.63
N GLU A 132 -31.79 -38.75 0.53
CA GLU A 132 -30.39 -38.84 0.09
C GLU A 132 -29.83 -37.48 -0.33
N ARG A 133 -30.60 -36.64 -1.02
CA ARG A 133 -30.20 -35.25 -1.31
C ARG A 133 -29.98 -34.43 -0.04
N ALA A 134 -30.87 -34.54 0.94
CA ALA A 134 -30.74 -33.87 2.23
C ALA A 134 -29.49 -34.34 3.00
N ARG A 135 -29.24 -35.66 3.01
CA ARG A 135 -28.05 -36.26 3.64
C ARG A 135 -26.75 -35.79 2.98
N ARG A 136 -26.68 -35.83 1.65
CA ARG A 136 -25.52 -35.33 0.89
C ARG A 136 -25.25 -33.86 1.16
N ARG A 137 -26.30 -33.05 1.23
CA ARG A 137 -26.18 -31.63 1.58
C ARG A 137 -25.67 -31.44 3.00
N ALA A 138 -26.19 -32.18 3.99
CA ALA A 138 -25.72 -32.10 5.37
C ALA A 138 -24.24 -32.50 5.49
N LEU A 139 -23.82 -33.56 4.81
CA LEU A 139 -22.42 -33.96 4.72
C LEU A 139 -21.55 -32.88 4.05
N ALA A 140 -22.05 -32.25 2.98
CA ALA A 140 -21.35 -31.16 2.33
C ALA A 140 -21.19 -29.93 3.24
N GLU A 141 -22.20 -29.61 4.04
CA GLU A 141 -22.17 -28.53 5.03
C GLU A 141 -21.16 -28.83 6.15
N GLU A 142 -21.11 -30.08 6.64
CA GLU A 142 -20.12 -30.54 7.63
C GLU A 142 -18.68 -30.45 7.10
N GLU A 143 -18.43 -30.98 5.89
CA GLU A 143 -17.11 -30.89 5.26
C GLU A 143 -16.71 -29.44 4.94
N THR A 144 -17.67 -28.57 4.63
CA THR A 144 -17.43 -27.12 4.46
C THR A 144 -17.00 -26.47 5.77
N ALA A 145 -17.65 -26.81 6.89
CA ALA A 145 -17.28 -26.31 8.21
C ALA A 145 -15.87 -26.78 8.61
N ARG A 146 -15.58 -28.08 8.40
CA ARG A 146 -14.25 -28.66 8.63
C ARG A 146 -13.17 -27.96 7.79
N ALA A 147 -13.45 -27.69 6.51
CA ALA A 147 -12.53 -26.96 5.66
C ALA A 147 -12.24 -25.54 6.16
N ALA A 148 -13.25 -24.86 6.72
CA ALA A 148 -13.10 -23.51 7.28
C ALA A 148 -12.17 -23.52 8.51
N GLU A 149 -12.35 -24.50 9.41
CA GLU A 149 -11.46 -24.67 10.57
C GLU A 149 -10.02 -24.96 10.15
N LEU A 150 -9.82 -25.84 9.17
CA LEU A 150 -8.51 -26.18 8.64
C LEU A 150 -7.83 -25.00 7.93
N ARG A 151 -8.61 -24.14 7.24
CA ARG A 151 -8.11 -22.89 6.65
C ARG A 151 -7.58 -21.93 7.71
N GLU A 152 -8.30 -21.72 8.81
CA GLU A 152 -7.81 -20.85 9.89
C GLU A 152 -6.60 -21.47 10.60
N ALA A 153 -6.59 -22.79 10.79
CA ALA A 153 -5.44 -23.50 11.35
C ALA A 153 -4.22 -23.46 10.41
N TRP A 154 -4.42 -23.39 9.09
CA TRP A 154 -3.35 -23.16 8.11
C TRP A 154 -2.78 -21.74 8.24
N LYS A 155 -3.63 -20.72 8.28
CA LYS A 155 -3.23 -19.31 8.42
C LYS A 155 -2.47 -19.05 9.73
N GLY A 156 -2.94 -19.60 10.84
CA GLY A 156 -2.25 -19.50 12.13
C GLY A 156 -0.84 -20.08 12.07
N ARG A 157 -0.70 -21.28 11.50
CA ARG A 157 0.62 -21.93 11.33
C ARG A 157 1.55 -21.17 10.38
N LEU A 158 1.03 -20.52 9.33
CA LEU A 158 1.86 -19.65 8.48
C LEU A 158 2.43 -18.48 9.26
N GLN A 159 1.63 -17.84 10.12
CA GLN A 159 2.10 -16.75 10.97
C GLN A 159 3.15 -17.22 11.99
N GLU A 160 2.91 -18.36 12.64
CA GLU A 160 3.89 -19.00 13.56
C GLU A 160 5.20 -19.34 12.83
N ALA A 161 5.12 -19.89 11.61
CA ALA A 161 6.29 -20.20 10.80
C ALA A 161 7.10 -18.95 10.44
N ARG A 162 6.43 -17.85 10.05
CA ARG A 162 7.08 -16.56 9.77
C ARG A 162 7.82 -16.04 11.01
N GLN A 163 7.20 -16.10 12.18
CA GLN A 163 7.84 -15.68 13.42
C GLN A 163 9.07 -16.56 13.75
N ALA A 164 8.92 -17.88 13.68
CA ALA A 164 10.01 -18.82 13.93
C ALA A 164 11.19 -18.62 12.95
N ARG A 165 10.92 -18.31 11.67
CA ARG A 165 11.95 -17.95 10.69
C ARG A 165 12.69 -16.66 11.06
N ALA A 166 11.97 -15.62 11.46
CA ALA A 166 12.57 -14.35 11.85
C ALA A 166 13.48 -14.52 13.08
N GLU A 167 13.02 -15.29 14.08
CA GLU A 167 13.82 -15.64 15.26
C GLU A 167 15.08 -16.43 14.87
N ALA A 168 14.95 -17.40 13.95
CA ALA A 168 16.10 -18.14 13.43
C ALA A 168 17.09 -17.24 12.69
N GLU A 169 16.60 -16.32 11.85
CA GLU A 169 17.47 -15.37 11.14
C GLU A 169 18.22 -14.46 12.13
N GLN A 170 17.52 -13.94 13.14
CA GLN A 170 18.12 -13.10 14.18
C GLN A 170 19.19 -13.88 14.97
N ALA A 171 18.92 -15.12 15.35
CA ALA A 171 19.89 -15.98 16.02
C ALA A 171 21.11 -16.29 15.12
N GLY A 172 20.93 -16.34 13.79
CA GLY A 172 22.01 -16.54 12.84
C GLY A 172 22.94 -15.33 12.69
N ARG A 173 22.43 -14.10 12.83
CA ARG A 173 23.22 -12.86 12.67
C ARG A 173 24.36 -12.71 13.69
N SER A 174 24.22 -13.31 14.87
CA SER A 174 25.22 -13.26 15.95
C SER A 174 26.22 -14.42 15.92
N VAL A 175 26.07 -15.39 15.01
CA VAL A 175 26.90 -16.60 14.96
C VAL A 175 27.84 -16.56 13.76
N PRO A 176 29.18 -16.46 13.97
CA PRO A 176 30.14 -16.48 12.87
C PRO A 176 30.05 -17.75 12.03
N ALA A 177 30.27 -17.63 10.72
CA ALA A 177 30.20 -18.77 9.79
C ALA A 177 31.17 -19.92 10.17
N HIS A 178 32.28 -19.60 10.85
CA HIS A 178 33.28 -20.55 11.33
C HIS A 178 33.06 -21.00 12.78
N ALA A 179 31.97 -20.59 13.44
CA ALA A 179 31.70 -20.95 14.82
C ALA A 179 31.51 -22.47 14.98
N GLY A 180 31.95 -22.99 16.13
CA GLY A 180 31.79 -24.39 16.51
C GLY A 180 30.32 -24.81 16.64
N LYS A 181 30.06 -26.11 16.60
CA LYS A 181 28.71 -26.69 16.60
C LYS A 181 27.84 -26.19 17.76
N ASP A 182 28.40 -26.01 18.96
CA ASP A 182 27.64 -25.58 20.13
C ASP A 182 27.07 -24.17 20.00
N LEU A 183 27.78 -23.26 19.30
CA LEU A 183 27.30 -21.91 19.02
C LEU A 183 26.28 -21.87 17.88
N LYS A 184 26.31 -22.84 16.96
CA LYS A 184 25.36 -22.97 15.85
C LYS A 184 24.09 -23.73 16.21
N ARG A 185 24.12 -24.56 17.26
CA ARG A 185 23.00 -25.42 17.67
C ARG A 185 21.69 -24.64 17.91
N PRO A 186 21.66 -23.52 18.65
CA PRO A 186 20.42 -22.76 18.86
C PRO A 186 19.82 -22.22 17.55
N PHE A 187 20.68 -21.81 16.61
CA PHE A 187 20.28 -21.36 15.28
C PHE A 187 19.66 -22.51 14.46
N TRP A 188 20.30 -23.68 14.42
CA TRP A 188 19.77 -24.86 13.72
C TRP A 188 18.45 -25.36 14.33
N GLU A 189 18.35 -25.41 15.66
CA GLU A 189 17.11 -25.77 16.35
C GLU A 189 15.97 -24.81 16.00
N ALA A 190 16.25 -23.50 15.90
CA ALA A 190 15.26 -22.52 15.46
C ALA A 190 14.83 -22.73 14.00
N GLN A 191 15.77 -23.07 13.10
CA GLN A 191 15.45 -23.41 11.70
C GLN A 191 14.60 -24.68 11.61
N ASP A 192 14.93 -25.72 12.36
CA ASP A 192 14.20 -26.99 12.38
C ASP A 192 12.76 -26.80 12.87
N ARG A 193 12.57 -26.00 13.94
CA ARG A 193 11.23 -25.61 14.41
C ARG A 193 10.43 -24.89 13.34
N ALA A 194 11.01 -23.90 12.67
CA ALA A 194 10.33 -23.18 11.59
C ALA A 194 9.88 -24.14 10.46
N ALA A 195 10.78 -25.04 10.04
CA ALA A 195 10.49 -26.03 9.02
C ALA A 195 9.40 -27.04 9.44
N GLU A 196 9.31 -27.40 10.73
CA GLU A 196 8.25 -28.26 11.24
C GLU A 196 6.88 -27.60 11.20
N ILE A 197 6.79 -26.33 11.63
CA ILE A 197 5.56 -25.54 11.59
C ILE A 197 5.09 -25.36 10.14
N GLU A 198 6.01 -25.11 9.20
CA GLU A 198 5.69 -25.03 7.76
C GLU A 198 5.09 -26.33 7.22
N ARG A 199 5.69 -27.48 7.56
CA ARG A 199 5.14 -28.79 7.17
C ARG A 199 3.73 -28.97 7.73
N ALA A 200 3.47 -28.49 8.95
CA ALA A 200 2.13 -28.52 9.54
C ALA A 200 1.14 -27.59 8.82
N ALA A 201 1.58 -26.40 8.39
CA ALA A 201 0.77 -25.48 7.59
C ALA A 201 0.37 -26.11 6.24
N VAL A 202 1.31 -26.77 5.55
CA VAL A 202 1.05 -27.46 4.28
C VAL A 202 0.03 -28.60 4.45
N ARG A 203 0.12 -29.38 5.53
CA ARG A 203 -0.88 -30.42 5.84
C ARG A 203 -2.27 -29.83 6.02
N ALA A 204 -2.40 -28.78 6.85
CA ALA A 204 -3.68 -28.13 7.10
C ALA A 204 -4.34 -27.60 5.82
N LEU A 205 -3.58 -26.95 4.93
CA LEU A 205 -4.10 -26.50 3.63
C LEU A 205 -4.52 -27.67 2.74
N THR A 206 -3.73 -28.74 2.71
CA THR A 206 -4.04 -29.95 1.90
C THR A 206 -5.34 -30.59 2.37
N GLU A 207 -5.52 -30.72 3.68
CA GLU A 207 -6.74 -31.25 4.29
C GLU A 207 -7.94 -30.31 4.04
N ALA A 208 -7.77 -28.99 4.16
CA ALA A 208 -8.83 -28.02 3.87
C ALA A 208 -9.35 -28.16 2.43
N ARG A 209 -8.43 -28.30 1.47
CA ARG A 209 -8.78 -28.51 0.05
C ARG A 209 -9.42 -29.87 -0.20
N GLY A 210 -8.99 -30.91 0.51
CA GLY A 210 -9.60 -32.24 0.48
C GLY A 210 -11.05 -32.22 0.95
N ALA A 211 -11.31 -31.59 2.11
CA ALA A 211 -12.64 -31.40 2.67
C ALA A 211 -13.56 -30.59 1.73
N LEU A 212 -13.06 -29.50 1.13
CA LEU A 212 -13.82 -28.76 0.10
C LEU A 212 -14.15 -29.59 -1.14
N SER A 213 -13.20 -30.41 -1.61
CA SER A 213 -13.44 -31.30 -2.74
C SER A 213 -14.53 -32.32 -2.40
N ALA A 214 -14.55 -32.84 -1.17
CA ALA A 214 -15.59 -33.76 -0.69
C ALA A 214 -16.95 -33.04 -0.57
N ALA A 215 -16.97 -31.81 -0.06
CA ALA A 215 -18.19 -31.00 0.04
C ALA A 215 -18.82 -30.75 -1.34
N LEU A 216 -18.03 -30.29 -2.30
CA LEU A 216 -18.50 -29.97 -3.67
C LEU A 216 -18.84 -31.23 -4.48
N ALA A 217 -18.25 -32.39 -4.17
CA ALA A 217 -18.65 -33.65 -4.76
C ALA A 217 -20.06 -34.10 -4.29
N ASN A 218 -20.41 -33.80 -3.04
CA ASN A 218 -21.73 -34.12 -2.48
C ASN A 218 -22.81 -33.08 -2.85
N ALA A 219 -22.45 -31.80 -2.89
CA ALA A 219 -23.34 -30.70 -3.25
C ALA A 219 -22.61 -29.62 -4.08
N PRO A 220 -22.53 -29.78 -5.42
CA PRO A 220 -21.81 -28.85 -6.29
C PRO A 220 -22.31 -27.41 -6.23
N GLU A 221 -23.61 -27.21 -5.97
CA GLU A 221 -24.27 -25.89 -5.91
C GLU A 221 -24.24 -25.25 -4.51
N LEU A 222 -23.55 -25.84 -3.53
CA LEU A 222 -23.46 -25.27 -2.18
C LEU A 222 -22.63 -23.98 -2.21
N GLY A 223 -23.32 -22.83 -2.18
CA GLY A 223 -22.70 -21.51 -2.27
C GLY A 223 -21.64 -21.24 -1.20
N ALA A 224 -21.85 -21.71 0.04
CA ALA A 224 -20.88 -21.58 1.12
C ALA A 224 -19.54 -22.28 0.81
N ALA A 225 -19.58 -23.48 0.21
CA ALA A 225 -18.38 -24.21 -0.17
C ALA A 225 -17.64 -23.53 -1.33
N ARG A 226 -18.36 -23.06 -2.35
CA ARG A 226 -17.76 -22.30 -3.48
C ARG A 226 -17.11 -21.00 -3.00
N ARG A 227 -17.76 -20.26 -2.11
CA ARG A 227 -17.20 -19.04 -1.51
C ARG A 227 -15.93 -19.34 -0.73
N LEU A 228 -15.95 -20.35 0.15
CA LEU A 228 -14.76 -20.73 0.93
C LEU A 228 -13.61 -21.19 0.02
N GLN A 229 -13.91 -21.87 -1.10
CA GLN A 229 -12.92 -22.22 -2.10
C GLN A 229 -12.28 -20.97 -2.74
N ALA A 230 -13.09 -19.96 -3.09
CA ALA A 230 -12.58 -18.68 -3.59
C ALA A 230 -11.68 -17.97 -2.55
N GLU A 231 -12.06 -18.00 -1.27
CA GLU A 231 -11.29 -17.40 -0.18
C GLU A 231 -9.94 -18.09 0.05
N ILE A 232 -9.85 -19.42 -0.05
CA ILE A 232 -8.56 -20.13 0.03
C ILE A 232 -7.64 -19.71 -1.12
N TYR A 233 -8.16 -19.64 -2.34
CA TYR A 233 -7.35 -19.18 -3.47
C TYR A 233 -6.96 -17.71 -3.35
N TRP A 234 -7.81 -16.90 -2.74
CA TRP A 234 -7.46 -15.52 -2.39
C TRP A 234 -6.30 -15.45 -1.39
N ASP A 235 -6.33 -16.25 -0.32
CA ASP A 235 -5.21 -16.29 0.64
C ASP A 235 -3.92 -16.80 -0.04
N LEU A 236 -4.02 -17.83 -0.89
CA LEU A 236 -2.88 -18.33 -1.65
C LEU A 236 -2.33 -17.30 -2.65
N PHE A 237 -3.20 -16.43 -3.19
CA PHE A 237 -2.77 -15.29 -3.99
C PHE A 237 -1.93 -14.32 -3.15
N LEU A 238 -2.36 -14.00 -1.92
CA LEU A 238 -1.62 -13.12 -1.01
C LEU A 238 -0.27 -13.74 -0.59
N GLU A 239 -0.22 -15.04 -0.28
CA GLU A 239 1.03 -15.74 0.03
C GLU A 239 2.01 -15.73 -1.17
N ALA A 240 1.50 -15.92 -2.39
CA ALA A 240 2.31 -15.83 -3.61
C ALA A 240 2.81 -14.39 -3.87
N GLU A 241 1.99 -13.39 -3.56
CA GLU A 241 2.36 -11.97 -3.66
C GLU A 241 3.52 -11.64 -2.70
N GLU A 242 3.44 -12.07 -1.44
CA GLU A 242 4.50 -11.87 -0.44
C GLU A 242 5.81 -12.59 -0.81
N ALA A 243 5.70 -13.78 -1.40
CA ALA A 243 6.84 -14.55 -1.89
C ALA A 243 7.44 -14.01 -3.20
N GLY A 244 6.76 -13.07 -3.87
CA GLY A 244 7.14 -12.62 -5.22
C GLY A 244 6.96 -13.68 -6.30
N ASP A 245 6.14 -14.71 -6.06
CA ASP A 245 5.82 -15.78 -7.00
C ASP A 245 4.76 -15.30 -8.02
N ARG A 246 5.24 -14.70 -9.10
CA ARG A 246 4.38 -14.20 -10.19
C ARG A 246 3.46 -15.27 -10.78
N LYS A 247 3.92 -16.52 -10.86
CA LYS A 247 3.13 -17.62 -11.41
C LYS A 247 2.03 -18.01 -10.43
N GLY A 248 2.37 -18.15 -9.16
CA GLY A 248 1.41 -18.38 -8.07
C GLY A 248 0.33 -17.30 -8.02
N MET A 249 0.72 -16.03 -8.08
CA MET A 249 -0.21 -14.90 -8.13
C MET A 249 -1.20 -15.02 -9.29
N GLN A 250 -0.72 -15.28 -10.51
CA GLN A 250 -1.59 -15.38 -11.68
C GLN A 250 -2.58 -16.55 -11.57
N VAL A 251 -2.11 -17.73 -11.17
CA VAL A 251 -2.93 -18.94 -11.05
C VAL A 251 -3.98 -18.76 -9.95
N ASN A 252 -3.56 -18.32 -8.77
CA ASN A 252 -4.44 -18.21 -7.61
C ASN A 252 -5.49 -17.11 -7.81
N ARG A 253 -5.14 -16.00 -8.49
CA ARG A 253 -6.11 -14.97 -8.86
C ARG A 253 -7.20 -15.52 -9.80
N GLN A 254 -6.82 -16.21 -10.87
CA GLN A 254 -7.79 -16.78 -11.82
C GLN A 254 -8.73 -17.79 -11.13
N LEU A 255 -8.20 -18.59 -10.20
CA LEU A 255 -9.01 -19.53 -9.44
C LEU A 255 -9.94 -18.82 -8.46
N ALA A 256 -9.46 -17.79 -7.76
CA ALA A 256 -10.32 -16.95 -6.92
C ALA A 256 -11.45 -16.31 -7.74
N GLU A 257 -11.15 -15.74 -8.91
CA GLU A 257 -12.14 -15.16 -9.84
C GLU A 257 -13.16 -16.21 -10.32
N ARG A 258 -12.70 -17.43 -10.65
CA ARG A 258 -13.57 -18.52 -11.12
C ARG A 258 -14.62 -18.95 -10.10
N PHE A 259 -14.26 -18.98 -8.82
CA PHE A 259 -15.14 -19.45 -7.74
C PHE A 259 -15.84 -18.31 -6.98
N ASN A 260 -15.54 -17.06 -7.32
CA ASN A 260 -16.10 -15.88 -6.68
C ASN A 260 -17.59 -15.71 -6.99
N ASP A 261 -18.39 -15.51 -5.94
CA ASP A 261 -19.83 -15.26 -5.99
C ASP A 261 -20.18 -13.75 -5.87
N GLY A 262 -19.17 -12.88 -5.99
CA GLY A 262 -19.25 -11.44 -5.80
C GLY A 262 -18.62 -10.98 -4.47
N ALA A 263 -18.41 -11.88 -3.50
CA ALA A 263 -17.84 -11.54 -2.20
C ALA A 263 -16.40 -10.99 -2.28
N LEU A 264 -15.64 -11.39 -3.29
CA LEU A 264 -14.25 -10.96 -3.50
C LEU A 264 -14.11 -9.81 -4.51
N ASP A 265 -15.20 -9.28 -5.08
CA ASP A 265 -15.13 -8.29 -6.16
C ASP A 265 -14.28 -7.07 -5.79
N ALA A 266 -14.50 -6.51 -4.61
CA ALA A 266 -13.72 -5.36 -4.13
C ALA A 266 -12.25 -5.73 -3.92
N ARG A 267 -11.97 -6.93 -3.40
CA ARG A 267 -10.62 -7.44 -3.20
C ARG A 267 -9.92 -7.65 -4.55
N LEU A 268 -10.58 -8.29 -5.52
CA LEU A 268 -10.03 -8.62 -6.83
C LEU A 268 -9.75 -7.40 -7.70
N ARG A 269 -10.63 -6.38 -7.66
CA ARG A 269 -10.37 -5.10 -8.33
C ARG A 269 -9.12 -4.42 -7.78
N GLY A 270 -8.86 -4.56 -6.49
CA GLY A 270 -7.67 -3.98 -5.87
C GLY A 270 -7.79 -2.49 -5.59
N ASP A 271 -9.00 -1.94 -5.59
CA ASP A 271 -9.19 -0.50 -5.37
C ASP A 271 -9.00 -0.18 -3.87
N GLY A 272 -8.21 0.85 -3.59
CA GLY A 272 -8.21 1.54 -2.32
C GLY A 272 -9.13 2.76 -2.34
N ARG A 273 -9.23 3.45 -1.21
CA ARG A 273 -9.98 4.70 -1.04
C ARG A 273 -9.03 5.84 -0.68
N LEU A 274 -8.94 6.83 -1.57
CA LEU A 274 -8.15 8.03 -1.36
C LEU A 274 -9.02 9.17 -0.80
N THR A 275 -8.59 9.76 0.31
CA THR A 275 -9.02 11.08 0.76
C THR A 275 -7.87 12.06 0.59
N PHE A 276 -8.11 13.21 -0.04
CA PHE A 276 -7.08 14.20 -0.32
C PHE A 276 -7.51 15.58 0.20
N ARG A 277 -6.66 16.20 1.01
CA ARG A 277 -6.87 17.54 1.58
C ARG A 277 -5.64 18.40 1.30
N ALA A 278 -5.88 19.67 1.02
CA ALA A 278 -4.83 20.68 0.90
C ALA A 278 -5.06 21.74 1.97
N ARG A 279 -3.97 22.19 2.59
CA ARG A 279 -3.97 23.26 3.58
C ARG A 279 -2.87 24.26 3.26
N ALA A 280 -3.05 25.50 3.71
CA ALA A 280 -2.04 26.54 3.60
C ALA A 280 -2.04 27.39 4.88
N TYR A 281 -0.91 28.02 5.17
CA TYR A 281 -0.82 28.96 6.27
C TYR A 281 -1.26 30.34 5.78
N SER A 282 -2.25 30.93 6.46
CA SER A 282 -2.66 32.32 6.21
C SER A 282 -1.68 33.34 6.81
N CYS A 283 -0.71 32.88 7.62
CA CYS A 283 0.29 33.72 8.26
C CYS A 283 1.57 33.84 7.41
N GLY A 284 2.10 35.06 7.25
CA GLY A 284 3.39 35.30 6.59
C GLY A 284 4.62 34.99 7.46
N CYS A 285 4.54 34.01 8.37
CA CYS A 285 5.60 33.81 9.38
C CYS A 285 6.93 33.32 8.77
N LEU A 286 6.90 32.55 7.68
CA LEU A 286 8.11 32.10 6.99
C LEU A 286 8.84 33.23 6.25
N THR A 287 8.13 34.25 5.77
CA THR A 287 8.71 35.33 4.96
C THR A 287 8.87 36.65 5.71
N ALA A 288 8.00 36.93 6.69
CA ALA A 288 7.94 38.20 7.44
C ALA A 288 7.76 38.02 8.96
N GLY A 289 7.76 36.78 9.46
CA GLY A 289 7.50 36.46 10.87
C GLY A 289 8.62 36.83 11.84
N ARG A 290 8.28 36.82 13.13
CA ARG A 290 9.22 37.00 14.24
C ARG A 290 10.24 35.87 14.25
N LEU A 291 11.51 36.23 14.38
CA LEU A 291 12.57 35.26 14.60
C LEU A 291 12.47 34.65 16.01
N VAL A 292 12.43 33.32 16.08
CA VAL A 292 12.39 32.56 17.32
C VAL A 292 13.83 32.24 17.75
N PRO A 293 14.25 32.58 18.99
CA PRO A 293 15.55 32.16 19.52
C PRO A 293 15.61 30.65 19.71
N ALA A 294 16.79 30.05 19.54
CA ALA A 294 17.00 28.61 19.75
C ALA A 294 16.46 28.10 21.11
N ALA A 295 16.65 28.86 22.20
CA ALA A 295 16.15 28.47 23.52
C ALA A 295 14.62 28.36 23.59
N GLU A 296 13.89 29.20 22.82
CA GLU A 296 12.43 29.15 22.77
C GLU A 296 11.93 27.93 21.98
N MET A 297 12.69 27.44 21.00
CA MET A 297 12.35 26.21 20.27
C MET A 297 12.31 24.98 21.18
N SER A 298 13.27 24.84 22.10
CA SER A 298 13.30 23.75 23.07
C SER A 298 12.08 23.80 24.00
N VAL A 299 11.67 24.99 24.45
CA VAL A 299 10.46 25.19 25.26
C VAL A 299 9.20 24.78 24.52
N LEU A 300 9.16 25.00 23.19
CA LEU A 300 8.07 24.57 22.33
C LEU A 300 8.10 23.06 22.03
N GLY A 301 9.11 22.32 22.51
CA GLY A 301 9.24 20.88 22.32
C GLY A 301 9.97 20.47 21.05
N TYR A 302 10.89 21.31 20.54
CA TYR A 302 11.67 21.03 19.34
C TYR A 302 13.16 21.15 19.59
N HIS A 303 13.92 20.37 18.84
CA HIS A 303 15.36 20.49 18.81
C HIS A 303 15.78 21.75 18.02
N PRO A 304 16.53 22.67 18.64
CA PRO A 304 16.80 24.02 18.10
C PRO A 304 17.56 24.04 16.78
N TRP A 305 18.28 22.96 16.46
CA TRP A 305 19.13 22.90 15.26
C TRP A 305 18.62 21.96 14.17
N SER A 306 17.65 21.10 14.48
CA SER A 306 17.02 20.24 13.47
C SER A 306 15.62 20.73 13.11
N GLY A 307 14.97 21.49 14.00
CA GLY A 307 13.55 21.84 13.89
C GLY A 307 12.62 20.65 14.10
N ARG A 308 13.15 19.47 14.46
CA ARG A 308 12.36 18.28 14.76
C ARG A 308 11.76 18.35 16.15
N ARG A 309 10.62 17.69 16.34
CA ARG A 309 10.00 17.50 17.65
C ARG A 309 10.89 16.65 18.55
N LEU A 310 10.81 16.90 19.85
CA LEU A 310 11.40 16.07 20.91
C LEU A 310 10.39 14.99 21.30
N ASP A 311 10.10 14.05 20.39
CA ASP A 311 9.00 13.07 20.50
C ASP A 311 9.47 11.61 20.65
N GLY A 312 10.65 11.41 21.26
CA GLY A 312 11.15 10.08 21.63
C GLY A 312 12.15 9.47 20.64
N PHE A 313 12.46 10.15 19.53
CA PHE A 313 13.69 9.89 18.78
C PHE A 313 14.86 10.56 19.52
N PRO A 314 15.92 9.82 19.89
CA PRO A 314 17.06 10.41 20.58
C PRO A 314 17.75 11.42 19.64
N VAL A 315 17.83 12.67 20.07
CA VAL A 315 18.86 13.58 19.57
C VAL A 315 20.02 13.47 20.53
N ASP A 316 20.86 12.46 20.31
CA ASP A 316 21.96 12.18 21.23
C ASP A 316 23.00 13.32 21.23
N ASP A 317 23.43 13.68 22.44
CA ASP A 317 24.46 14.66 22.81
C ASP A 317 24.05 16.15 22.82
N GLU A 318 23.09 16.53 23.69
CA GLU A 318 22.69 17.93 23.96
C GLU A 318 23.85 18.90 24.26
N ARG A 319 25.00 18.41 24.74
CA ARG A 319 26.13 19.25 25.21
C ARG A 319 27.12 19.62 24.11
N ALA A 320 27.25 18.83 23.04
CA ALA A 320 28.06 19.20 21.88
C ALA A 320 27.50 20.41 21.09
N PHE A 321 26.29 20.87 21.45
CA PHE A 321 25.55 21.93 20.79
C PHE A 321 25.32 23.16 21.68
N GLU A 322 26.03 23.29 22.81
CA GLU A 322 25.92 24.47 23.67
C GLU A 322 26.26 25.76 22.87
N PRO A 323 25.42 26.79 22.98
CA PRO A 323 25.45 27.95 22.09
C PRO A 323 26.64 28.87 22.42
N SER A 324 27.34 29.30 21.39
CA SER A 324 28.06 30.58 21.41
C SER A 324 27.42 31.63 20.48
N GLY A 325 26.16 31.45 20.05
CA GLY A 325 25.54 32.33 19.05
C GLY A 325 24.03 32.57 19.17
N ASP A 326 23.63 33.80 18.84
CA ASP A 326 22.28 34.38 18.89
C ASP A 326 21.46 34.01 17.63
N VAL A 327 21.41 32.72 17.28
CA VAL A 327 20.71 32.26 16.06
C VAL A 327 19.20 32.35 16.25
N ARG A 328 18.57 32.97 15.25
CA ARG A 328 17.19 33.44 15.24
C ARG A 328 16.56 32.93 13.96
N VAL A 329 15.48 32.15 14.05
CA VAL A 329 14.91 31.44 12.88
C VAL A 329 13.43 31.71 12.67
N ARG A 330 13.02 31.81 11.40
CA ARG A 330 11.63 31.85 10.96
C ARG A 330 11.15 30.44 10.71
N VAL A 331 10.07 30.08 11.38
CA VAL A 331 9.36 28.81 11.25
C VAL A 331 7.88 29.09 11.49
N HIS A 332 6.98 28.31 10.88
CA HIS A 332 5.60 28.32 11.35
C HIS A 332 5.56 27.79 12.78
N ALA A 333 5.16 28.63 13.73
CA ALA A 333 5.06 28.27 15.13
C ALA A 333 3.91 27.27 15.36
N ALA A 334 3.96 26.54 16.47
CA ALA A 334 2.90 25.59 16.84
C ALA A 334 1.50 26.22 16.94
N ALA A 335 1.41 27.53 17.20
CA ALA A 335 0.16 28.29 17.25
C ALA A 335 -0.36 28.73 15.86
N CYS A 336 0.45 28.64 14.80
CA CYS A 336 0.04 28.97 13.44
C CYS A 336 -1.01 27.95 12.98
N ARG A 337 -2.21 28.43 12.65
CA ARG A 337 -3.28 27.59 12.11
C ARG A 337 -3.10 27.46 10.60
N ALA A 338 -3.06 26.23 10.12
CA ALA A 338 -3.25 25.95 8.70
C ALA A 338 -4.75 25.92 8.40
N GLU A 339 -5.14 26.53 7.30
CA GLU A 339 -6.53 26.59 6.84
C GLU A 339 -6.68 25.69 5.61
N ASP A 340 -7.84 25.07 5.46
CA ASP A 340 -8.14 24.26 4.28
C ASP A 340 -8.12 25.14 3.02
N VAL A 341 -7.38 24.69 2.01
CA VAL A 341 -7.39 25.31 0.68
C VAL A 341 -8.51 24.67 -0.12
N ALA A 342 -9.71 25.24 -0.01
CA ALA A 342 -10.83 24.85 -0.85
C ALA A 342 -10.52 25.17 -2.32
N GLY A 343 -10.89 24.26 -3.24
CA GLY A 343 -10.77 24.52 -4.68
C GLY A 343 -9.42 24.15 -5.31
N ALA A 344 -8.43 23.68 -4.54
CA ALA A 344 -7.18 23.18 -5.10
C ALA A 344 -7.47 21.97 -6.00
N GLN A 345 -7.03 22.03 -7.25
CA GLN A 345 -7.29 21.00 -8.25
C GLN A 345 -6.25 19.88 -8.14
N VAL A 346 -6.71 18.62 -8.16
CA VAL A 346 -5.86 17.44 -7.98
C VAL A 346 -5.90 16.55 -9.23
N TRP A 347 -4.72 16.20 -9.74
CA TRP A 347 -4.52 15.19 -10.78
C TRP A 347 -3.62 14.09 -10.25
N VAL A 348 -3.89 12.85 -10.62
CA VAL A 348 -3.03 11.72 -10.23
C VAL A 348 -2.54 10.92 -11.43
N PHE A 349 -1.31 10.42 -11.31
CA PHE A 349 -0.59 9.64 -12.30
C PHE A 349 -0.05 8.39 -11.64
N ARG A 350 -0.18 7.23 -12.30
CA ARG A 350 0.40 5.99 -11.77
C ARG A 350 1.87 5.95 -12.14
N PHE A 351 2.74 5.56 -11.21
CA PHE A 351 4.12 5.25 -11.58
C PHE A 351 4.15 3.94 -12.36
N GLU A 352 4.70 3.97 -13.57
CA GLU A 352 4.95 2.79 -14.39
C GLU A 352 6.42 2.74 -14.82
N GLU A 353 6.93 1.52 -14.96
CA GLU A 353 8.30 1.32 -15.41
C GLU A 353 8.38 1.43 -16.93
N LEU A 354 9.10 2.44 -17.41
CA LEU A 354 9.38 2.68 -18.82
C LEU A 354 10.88 2.91 -18.99
N ASP A 355 11.53 2.10 -19.82
CA ASP A 355 12.98 2.18 -20.08
C ASP A 355 13.82 2.24 -18.77
N ARG A 356 13.45 1.40 -17.79
CA ARG A 356 14.07 1.31 -16.44
C ARG A 356 13.82 2.50 -15.50
N LEU A 357 13.05 3.49 -15.92
CA LEU A 357 12.61 4.62 -15.10
C LEU A 357 11.18 4.38 -14.59
N LEU A 358 10.91 4.71 -13.33
CA LEU A 358 9.54 4.85 -12.84
C LEU A 358 9.02 6.24 -13.21
N VAL A 359 8.21 6.30 -14.26
CA VAL A 359 7.65 7.54 -14.80
C VAL A 359 6.16 7.63 -14.43
N PRO A 360 5.68 8.80 -13.98
CA PRO A 360 4.26 9.02 -13.77
C PRO A 360 3.52 9.08 -15.11
N VAL A 361 2.57 8.16 -15.33
CA VAL A 361 1.82 8.05 -16.58
C VAL A 361 0.32 7.90 -16.34
N THR A 362 -0.46 8.24 -17.37
CA THR A 362 -1.89 7.94 -17.46
C THR A 362 -2.27 7.62 -18.90
N ALA A 363 -3.05 6.55 -19.08
CA ALA A 363 -3.51 6.10 -20.40
C ALA A 363 -4.92 6.62 -20.78
N LEU A 364 -5.52 7.49 -19.97
CA LEU A 364 -6.87 7.98 -20.21
C LEU A 364 -6.88 9.07 -21.27
N GLU A 365 -7.63 8.85 -22.35
CA GLU A 365 -7.98 9.87 -23.33
C GLU A 365 -9.23 10.63 -22.88
N GLY A 366 -9.18 11.96 -22.89
CA GLY A 366 -10.29 12.81 -22.48
C GLY A 366 -10.29 13.14 -20.97
N GLY A 367 -10.32 14.43 -20.65
CA GLY A 367 -10.24 14.95 -19.29
C GLY A 367 -9.70 16.39 -19.29
N ARG A 368 -9.77 17.08 -18.15
CA ARG A 368 -9.12 18.38 -17.98
C ARG A 368 -7.63 18.14 -17.69
N PRO A 369 -6.69 18.48 -18.60
CA PRO A 369 -5.27 18.25 -18.34
C PRO A 369 -4.75 19.18 -17.24
N VAL A 370 -3.60 18.80 -16.65
CA VAL A 370 -2.83 19.70 -15.77
C VAL A 370 -2.45 20.96 -16.56
N PRO A 371 -2.55 22.18 -15.99
CA PRO A 371 -2.08 23.39 -16.65
C PRO A 371 -0.58 23.30 -17.00
N GLU A 372 -0.21 23.62 -18.25
CA GLU A 372 1.17 23.49 -18.73
C GLU A 372 2.17 24.32 -17.89
N ALA A 373 1.77 25.54 -17.52
CA ALA A 373 2.58 26.39 -16.64
C ALA A 373 2.88 25.75 -15.27
N ALA A 374 1.98 24.91 -14.75
CA ALA A 374 2.22 24.18 -13.51
C ALA A 374 3.20 23.02 -13.73
N LEU A 375 3.09 22.32 -14.85
CA LEU A 375 4.06 21.28 -15.23
C LEU A 375 5.44 21.88 -15.49
N ASP A 376 5.55 23.02 -16.17
CA ASP A 376 6.81 23.72 -16.41
C ASP A 376 7.45 24.20 -15.11
N ALA A 377 6.66 24.79 -14.21
CA ALA A 377 7.15 25.23 -12.90
C ALA A 377 7.65 24.06 -12.04
N LEU A 378 6.99 22.90 -12.13
CA LEU A 378 7.39 21.73 -11.37
C LEU A 378 8.58 21.02 -12.00
N TYR A 379 8.53 20.73 -13.31
CA TYR A 379 9.40 19.77 -14.00
C TYR A 379 10.40 20.41 -14.95
N GLY A 380 10.07 21.54 -15.58
CA GLY A 380 10.80 22.03 -16.75
C GLY A 380 11.02 20.89 -17.76
N ASP A 381 12.28 20.64 -18.09
CA ASP A 381 12.73 19.58 -19.01
C ASP A 381 13.03 18.23 -18.32
N SER A 382 12.55 18.02 -17.09
CA SER A 382 12.78 16.78 -16.34
C SER A 382 12.28 15.54 -17.10
N PRO A 383 13.05 14.43 -17.13
CA PRO A 383 12.61 13.17 -17.73
C PRO A 383 11.45 12.51 -16.94
N PHE A 384 11.17 12.98 -15.72
CA PHE A 384 10.05 12.51 -14.88
C PHE A 384 8.77 13.33 -15.07
N ARG A 385 8.75 14.25 -16.04
CA ARG A 385 7.54 14.99 -16.41
C ARG A 385 6.41 13.99 -16.71
N PRO A 386 5.23 14.15 -16.07
CA PRO A 386 4.13 13.21 -16.25
C PRO A 386 3.68 13.09 -17.70
N ARG A 387 3.37 11.85 -18.11
CA ARG A 387 2.87 11.55 -19.47
C ARG A 387 1.36 11.34 -19.46
N GLY A 388 0.68 11.91 -20.45
CA GLY A 388 -0.78 11.89 -20.54
C GLY A 388 -1.45 13.00 -19.73
N PRO A 389 -2.79 13.11 -19.78
CA PRO A 389 -3.52 14.23 -19.20
C PRO A 389 -3.67 14.19 -17.67
N GLY A 390 -3.40 13.04 -17.03
CA GLY A 390 -3.64 12.82 -15.61
C GLY A 390 -5.10 12.48 -15.30
N LEU A 391 -5.34 11.65 -14.28
CA LEU A 391 -6.68 11.41 -13.76
C LEU A 391 -7.09 12.60 -12.87
N HIS A 392 -7.95 13.48 -13.39
CA HIS A 392 -8.47 14.62 -12.63
C HIS A 392 -9.46 14.16 -11.56
N LEU A 393 -9.11 14.36 -10.30
CA LEU A 393 -9.93 13.96 -9.14
C LEU A 393 -10.91 15.06 -8.69
N GLY A 394 -10.74 16.29 -9.18
CA GLY A 394 -11.54 17.45 -8.81
C GLY A 394 -10.85 18.38 -7.82
N ALA A 395 -11.67 19.18 -7.12
CA ALA A 395 -11.22 20.12 -6.10
C ALA A 395 -11.09 19.46 -4.72
N THR A 396 -10.14 19.92 -3.91
CA THR A 396 -10.06 19.55 -2.48
C THR A 396 -11.24 20.12 -1.66
N PRO A 397 -11.72 19.39 -0.63
CA PRO A 397 -11.32 18.03 -0.26
C PRO A 397 -11.89 16.98 -1.24
N VAL A 398 -11.04 16.02 -1.65
CA VAL A 398 -11.48 14.83 -2.38
C VAL A 398 -11.79 13.75 -1.37
N GLU A 399 -13.05 13.30 -1.30
CA GLU A 399 -13.47 12.32 -0.28
C GLU A 399 -13.60 10.91 -0.85
N ARG A 400 -12.87 9.96 -0.25
CA ARG A 400 -13.02 8.50 -0.44
C ARG A 400 -13.14 8.04 -1.90
N ARG A 401 -12.35 8.64 -2.78
CA ARG A 401 -12.32 8.29 -4.20
C ARG A 401 -11.70 6.90 -4.37
N ALA A 402 -12.36 6.02 -5.11
CA ALA A 402 -11.80 4.71 -5.45
C ALA A 402 -10.65 4.89 -6.45
N ILE A 403 -9.47 4.38 -6.12
CA ILE A 403 -8.27 4.39 -6.98
C ILE A 403 -7.63 3.01 -6.95
N PRO A 404 -7.20 2.47 -8.11
CA PRO A 404 -6.50 1.19 -8.15
C PRO A 404 -5.23 1.21 -7.29
N MET A 405 -4.95 0.10 -6.60
CA MET A 405 -3.72 -0.04 -5.82
C MET A 405 -2.46 0.24 -6.65
N GLY A 406 -1.45 0.83 -6.00
CA GLY A 406 -0.14 1.06 -6.56
C GLY A 406 0.54 2.30 -6.02
N SER A 407 1.68 2.63 -6.63
CA SER A 407 2.39 3.87 -6.40
C SER A 407 1.89 4.94 -7.38
N TRP A 408 1.58 6.11 -6.83
CA TRP A 408 0.99 7.22 -7.55
C TRP A 408 1.73 8.52 -7.25
N LEU A 409 1.60 9.47 -8.17
CA LEU A 409 2.01 10.84 -8.01
C LEU A 409 0.79 11.74 -8.20
N ALA A 410 0.50 12.59 -7.21
CA ALA A 410 -0.44 13.68 -7.37
C ALA A 410 0.28 14.97 -7.79
N VAL A 411 -0.32 15.69 -8.75
CA VAL A 411 -0.01 17.09 -9.05
C VAL A 411 -1.16 17.93 -8.52
N VAL A 412 -0.85 18.91 -7.67
CA VAL A 412 -1.85 19.77 -7.04
C VAL A 412 -1.61 21.22 -7.43
N VAL A 413 -2.66 21.90 -7.88
CA VAL A 413 -2.61 23.30 -8.32
C VAL A 413 -3.69 24.11 -7.63
N ALA A 414 -3.30 25.18 -6.95
CA ALA A 414 -4.20 26.14 -6.32
C ALA A 414 -3.80 27.58 -6.71
N PRO A 415 -4.77 28.47 -6.99
CA PRO A 415 -4.46 29.86 -7.31
C PRO A 415 -3.64 30.54 -6.21
N GLY A 416 -2.59 31.27 -6.58
CA GLY A 416 -1.73 32.02 -5.64
C GLY A 416 -0.74 31.19 -4.83
N LEU A 417 -0.76 29.86 -4.97
CA LEU A 417 0.14 28.94 -4.29
C LEU A 417 1.02 28.21 -5.32
N GLN A 418 2.22 27.80 -4.90
CA GLN A 418 3.10 27.00 -5.73
C GLN A 418 2.47 25.62 -6.00
N PRO A 419 2.52 25.12 -7.24
CA PRO A 419 2.09 23.76 -7.54
C PRO A 419 2.96 22.74 -6.80
N ALA A 420 2.40 21.59 -6.47
CA ALA A 420 3.08 20.58 -5.66
C ALA A 420 3.06 19.18 -6.30
N ARG A 421 4.15 18.44 -6.07
CA ARG A 421 4.31 17.02 -6.39
C ARG A 421 4.13 16.20 -5.12
N VAL A 422 3.21 15.24 -5.09
CA VAL A 422 2.93 14.43 -3.90
C VAL A 422 2.87 12.95 -4.25
N PRO A 423 3.95 12.18 -4.05
CA PRO A 423 3.88 10.74 -4.17
C PRO A 423 3.03 10.16 -3.04
N PHE A 424 2.18 9.19 -3.36
CA PHE A 424 1.43 8.40 -2.39
C PHE A 424 1.36 6.95 -2.86
N GLU A 425 1.33 6.01 -1.92
CA GLU A 425 1.05 4.61 -2.20
C GLU A 425 -0.35 4.28 -1.71
N ILE A 426 -1.08 3.45 -2.44
CA ILE A 426 -2.37 2.95 -2.01
C ILE A 426 -2.43 1.45 -2.20
N GLY A 427 -2.69 0.73 -1.11
CA GLY A 427 -2.88 -0.70 -1.06
C GLY A 427 -4.31 -1.11 -1.36
N ARG A 428 -4.49 -2.43 -1.42
CA ARG A 428 -5.79 -3.06 -1.67
C ARG A 428 -6.76 -2.83 -0.52
N LEU A 429 -7.93 -2.26 -0.81
CA LEU A 429 -8.94 -1.87 0.18
C LEU A 429 -8.44 -0.88 1.25
N GLU A 430 -7.23 -0.32 1.07
CA GLU A 430 -6.63 0.60 2.01
C GLU A 430 -7.33 1.96 1.92
N GLY A 431 -7.58 2.58 3.07
CA GLY A 431 -7.97 3.97 3.15
C GLY A 431 -6.75 4.83 3.36
N VAL A 432 -6.37 5.65 2.37
CA VAL A 432 -5.22 6.56 2.46
C VAL A 432 -5.72 7.98 2.54
N GLU A 433 -5.28 8.71 3.57
CA GLU A 433 -5.50 10.15 3.70
C GLU A 433 -4.21 10.91 3.41
N VAL A 434 -4.22 11.74 2.37
CA VAL A 434 -3.13 12.65 2.03
C VAL A 434 -3.52 14.05 2.46
N VAL A 435 -2.78 14.63 3.40
CA VAL A 435 -2.92 16.02 3.84
C VAL A 435 -1.67 16.79 3.40
N LEU A 436 -1.84 17.63 2.37
CA LEU A 436 -0.77 18.39 1.74
C LEU A 436 -0.73 19.82 2.25
N SER A 437 0.44 20.29 2.69
CA SER A 437 0.71 21.72 2.88
C SER A 437 1.16 22.36 1.55
N LEU A 438 0.45 23.42 1.13
CA LEU A 438 0.80 24.25 -0.02
C LEU A 438 1.43 25.57 0.45
N PHE A 439 2.37 26.07 -0.33
CA PHE A 439 3.19 27.25 0.02
C PHE A 439 3.00 28.37 -0.99
N ALA A 440 2.99 29.61 -0.51
CA ALA A 440 3.00 30.80 -1.35
C ALA A 440 4.36 30.98 -2.04
N ALA A 441 4.39 31.82 -3.08
CA ALA A 441 5.65 32.19 -3.73
C ALA A 441 6.59 32.88 -2.73
N GLY A 442 7.83 32.40 -2.64
CA GLY A 442 8.86 32.92 -1.73
C GLY A 442 8.88 32.29 -0.33
N GLU A 443 7.92 31.44 0.02
CA GLU A 443 7.98 30.62 1.25
C GLU A 443 8.89 29.41 1.08
N VAL A 444 8.94 28.84 -0.12
CA VAL A 444 9.91 27.79 -0.47
C VAL A 444 11.25 28.48 -0.77
N PRO A 445 12.33 28.12 -0.05
CA PRO A 445 13.64 28.68 -0.34
C PRO A 445 14.08 28.42 -1.79
N ALA A 446 14.84 29.35 -2.36
CA ALA A 446 15.38 29.19 -3.71
C ALA A 446 16.11 27.84 -3.86
N ASP A 447 15.95 27.22 -5.02
CA ASP A 447 16.54 25.92 -5.37
C ASP A 447 16.29 24.79 -4.36
N SER A 448 15.18 24.86 -3.61
CA SER A 448 14.74 23.81 -2.68
C SER A 448 13.46 23.14 -3.17
N CYS A 449 13.26 21.89 -2.78
CA CYS A 449 12.07 21.10 -3.07
C CYS A 449 11.23 20.96 -1.78
N PRO A 450 9.93 21.27 -1.81
CA PRO A 450 9.03 20.92 -0.72
C PRO A 450 8.86 19.41 -0.63
N ILE A 451 9.08 18.88 0.57
CA ILE A 451 8.85 17.47 0.90
C ILE A 451 7.64 17.43 1.84
N PRO A 452 6.44 17.07 1.33
CA PRO A 452 5.25 16.95 2.15
C PRO A 452 5.46 15.98 3.31
N GLY A 453 4.89 16.33 4.45
CA GLY A 453 4.79 15.47 5.62
C GLY A 453 3.93 14.23 5.36
N GLY A 454 3.87 13.34 6.34
CA GLY A 454 3.10 12.10 6.29
C GLY A 454 3.97 10.84 6.24
N ALA A 455 3.28 9.70 6.27
CA ALA A 455 3.87 8.38 6.39
C ALA A 455 4.68 7.98 5.14
N PHE A 456 5.80 7.29 5.36
CA PHE A 456 6.62 6.69 4.31
C PHE A 456 7.33 5.44 4.81
N ARG A 457 7.72 4.56 3.88
CA ARG A 457 8.56 3.39 4.15
C ARG A 457 10.00 3.83 4.34
N TYR A 458 10.56 3.55 5.52
CA TYR A 458 11.97 3.73 5.86
C TYR A 458 12.69 2.39 5.89
N GLN A 459 13.92 2.33 5.37
CA GLN A 459 14.73 1.10 5.25
C GLN A 459 13.98 -0.04 4.49
N GLY A 460 14.29 -1.30 4.75
CA GLY A 460 13.58 -2.44 4.14
C GLY A 460 14.07 -2.87 2.76
N ASP A 461 15.20 -2.37 2.28
CA ASP A 461 15.77 -2.82 1.00
C ASP A 461 16.47 -4.18 1.18
N ARG A 462 15.79 -5.26 0.78
CA ARG A 462 16.30 -6.64 0.83
C ARG A 462 17.60 -6.85 0.04
N GLY A 463 17.90 -5.99 -0.95
CA GLY A 463 19.13 -6.04 -1.73
C GLY A 463 20.31 -5.30 -1.10
N ASN A 464 20.10 -4.63 0.04
CA ASN A 464 21.13 -3.90 0.77
C ASN A 464 21.34 -4.55 2.16
N PRO A 465 22.49 -5.22 2.40
CA PRO A 465 22.75 -5.88 3.68
C PRO A 465 22.90 -4.89 4.85
N ASN A 466 23.09 -3.60 4.57
CA ASN A 466 23.14 -2.53 5.57
C ASN A 466 21.77 -1.90 5.82
N SER A 467 20.72 -2.30 5.09
CA SER A 467 19.37 -1.79 5.33
C SER A 467 18.75 -2.52 6.51
N GLY A 468 18.21 -1.76 7.44
CA GLY A 468 17.43 -2.29 8.55
C GLY A 468 16.11 -2.93 8.07
N PRO A 469 15.34 -3.52 9.00
CA PRO A 469 13.96 -3.89 8.71
C PRO A 469 13.17 -2.66 8.23
N GLU A 470 12.16 -2.90 7.40
CA GLU A 470 11.28 -1.83 6.95
C GLU A 470 10.45 -1.29 8.12
N GLU A 471 10.39 0.03 8.26
CA GLU A 471 9.58 0.72 9.25
C GLU A 471 8.69 1.78 8.58
N MET A 472 7.48 1.98 9.09
CA MET A 472 6.63 3.10 8.66
C MET A 472 6.89 4.30 9.57
N LEU A 473 7.50 5.35 9.01
CA LEU A 473 7.78 6.59 9.73
C LEU A 473 6.89 7.71 9.22
N GLU A 474 6.46 8.61 10.10
CA GLU A 474 5.72 9.82 9.75
C GLU A 474 6.61 11.04 10.00
N LEU A 475 6.78 11.88 8.97
CA LEU A 475 7.58 13.11 9.05
C LEU A 475 6.71 14.35 8.92
N ASP A 476 7.15 15.45 9.52
CA ASP A 476 6.61 16.79 9.25
C ASP A 476 7.03 17.30 7.86
N ASP A 477 6.38 18.36 7.39
CA ASP A 477 6.77 19.09 6.19
C ASP A 477 8.18 19.70 6.35
N PHE A 478 9.03 19.56 5.33
CA PHE A 478 10.34 20.21 5.29
C PHE A 478 10.74 20.55 3.85
N PHE A 479 11.73 21.43 3.70
CA PHE A 479 12.37 21.68 2.41
C PHE A 479 13.73 20.99 2.37
N LEU A 480 14.09 20.46 1.20
CA LEU A 480 15.44 19.96 0.94
C LEU A 480 16.02 20.64 -0.29
N SER A 481 17.27 21.07 -0.22
CA SER A 481 17.96 21.65 -1.37
C SER A 481 17.94 20.69 -2.54
N ARG A 482 17.61 21.19 -3.73
CA ARG A 482 17.50 20.41 -4.96
C ARG A 482 18.83 19.74 -5.30
N PHE A 483 19.94 20.41 -5.04
CA PHE A 483 21.30 19.92 -5.28
C PHE A 483 22.12 19.94 -3.97
N PRO A 484 23.23 19.18 -3.90
CA PRO A 484 24.26 19.38 -2.88
C PRO A 484 24.84 20.80 -2.95
N VAL A 485 25.38 21.28 -1.83
CA VAL A 485 26.06 22.59 -1.80
C VAL A 485 27.24 22.57 -2.76
N THR A 486 27.30 23.56 -3.64
CA THR A 486 28.33 23.67 -4.67
C THR A 486 29.62 24.28 -4.13
N CYS A 487 30.72 24.09 -4.87
CA CYS A 487 31.99 24.74 -4.56
C CYS A 487 31.85 26.28 -4.55
N ALA A 488 31.08 26.86 -5.46
CA ALA A 488 30.84 28.31 -5.51
C ALA A 488 30.11 28.84 -4.27
N GLU A 489 29.06 28.14 -3.82
CA GLU A 489 28.30 28.50 -2.62
C GLU A 489 29.19 28.40 -1.37
N TYR A 490 29.95 27.31 -1.26
CA TYR A 490 30.85 27.11 -0.13
C TYR A 490 32.00 28.11 -0.10
N LEU A 491 32.53 28.51 -1.26
CA LEU A 491 33.54 29.57 -1.35
C LEU A 491 33.03 30.91 -0.81
N THR A 492 31.76 31.23 -1.09
CA THR A 492 31.12 32.44 -0.56
C THR A 492 31.10 32.41 0.97
N PHE A 493 30.71 31.28 1.57
CA PHE A 493 30.78 31.08 3.01
C PHE A 493 32.21 31.27 3.56
N LEU A 494 33.20 30.60 2.96
CA LEU A 494 34.59 30.67 3.43
C LEU A 494 35.12 32.10 3.40
N ASN A 495 34.83 32.85 2.33
CA ASN A 495 35.31 34.21 2.17
C ASN A 495 34.56 35.22 3.04
N ASP A 496 33.28 35.01 3.32
CA ASP A 496 32.56 35.79 4.32
C ASP A 496 33.12 35.54 5.73
N LEU A 497 33.35 34.27 6.10
CA LEU A 497 33.94 33.92 7.38
C LEU A 497 35.37 34.46 7.52
N ALA A 498 36.18 34.42 6.46
CA ALA A 498 37.56 34.89 6.48
C ALA A 498 37.71 36.39 6.81
N ARG A 499 36.66 37.20 6.58
CA ARG A 499 36.65 38.63 6.94
C ARG A 499 36.57 38.86 8.45
N THR A 500 35.95 37.93 9.18
CA THR A 500 35.73 38.06 10.63
C THR A 500 36.57 37.08 11.45
N ASP A 501 36.88 35.91 10.90
CA ASP A 501 37.63 34.82 11.52
C ASP A 501 38.45 34.06 10.47
N ALA A 502 39.61 34.61 10.13
CA ALA A 502 40.51 34.04 9.12
C ALA A 502 41.05 32.66 9.51
N GLU A 503 41.27 32.40 10.81
CA GLU A 503 41.77 31.10 11.28
C GLU A 503 40.68 30.03 11.23
N GLY A 504 39.47 30.36 11.68
CA GLY A 504 38.32 29.48 11.58
C GLY A 504 37.91 29.19 10.13
N ALA A 505 38.07 30.15 9.22
CA ALA A 505 37.90 29.91 7.78
C ALA A 505 38.97 28.93 7.25
N ALA A 506 40.24 29.11 7.61
CA ALA A 506 41.33 28.24 7.18
C ALA A 506 41.15 26.77 7.61
N LYS A 507 40.60 26.52 8.80
CA LYS A 507 40.30 25.16 9.30
C LYS A 507 39.20 24.43 8.51
N ARG A 508 38.38 25.18 7.76
CA ARG A 508 37.18 24.67 7.06
C ARG A 508 37.35 24.57 5.55
N VAL A 509 38.54 24.88 5.04
CA VAL A 509 38.87 24.75 3.62
C VAL A 509 38.80 23.26 3.22
N PRO A 510 38.32 22.93 2.01
CA PRO A 510 38.40 21.59 1.46
C PRO A 510 39.83 21.01 1.57
N ARG A 511 39.96 19.80 2.12
CA ARG A 511 41.27 19.25 2.49
C ARG A 511 41.34 17.73 2.48
N GLU A 512 42.56 17.19 2.49
CA GLU A 512 42.82 15.75 2.48
C GLU A 512 42.54 15.09 3.81
N THR A 513 43.14 15.59 4.90
CA THR A 513 43.05 14.96 6.22
C THR A 513 43.27 15.99 7.32
N GLY A 514 42.49 15.89 8.41
CA GLY A 514 42.66 16.76 9.58
C GLY A 514 42.61 18.23 9.20
N GLU A 515 43.67 18.99 9.48
CA GLU A 515 43.86 20.40 9.08
C GLU A 515 44.98 20.57 8.02
N LYS A 516 45.28 19.51 7.25
CA LYS A 516 46.40 19.49 6.30
C LYS A 516 45.95 19.13 4.89
N GLY A 517 46.77 19.51 3.91
CA GLY A 517 46.54 19.18 2.51
C GLY A 517 45.35 19.92 1.91
N HIS A 518 45.27 21.23 2.14
CA HIS A 518 44.22 22.08 1.57
C HIS A 518 44.24 22.00 0.04
N TYR A 519 43.06 21.78 -0.53
CA TYR A 519 42.87 21.75 -1.99
C TYR A 519 42.77 23.16 -2.54
N TRP A 520 42.16 24.08 -1.80
CA TRP A 520 41.93 25.44 -2.26
C TRP A 520 42.99 26.39 -1.70
N PRO A 521 43.66 27.18 -2.56
CA PRO A 521 44.71 28.10 -2.14
C PRO A 521 44.15 29.28 -1.33
N ARG A 522 44.96 29.76 -0.38
CA ARG A 522 44.75 31.03 0.32
C ARG A 522 45.35 32.16 -0.49
N LEU A 523 44.61 33.25 -0.64
CA LEU A 523 45.05 34.41 -1.41
C LEU A 523 45.91 35.37 -0.55
N PRO A 524 46.90 36.07 -1.14
CA PRO A 524 47.72 37.06 -0.43
C PRO A 524 46.92 38.17 0.25
N GLU A 525 45.86 38.65 -0.40
CA GLU A 525 44.93 39.67 0.07
C GLU A 525 43.96 39.17 1.16
N GLY A 526 43.99 37.89 1.49
CA GLY A 526 43.04 37.22 2.37
C GLY A 526 41.92 36.50 1.62
N GLY A 527 41.30 35.53 2.28
CA GLY A 527 40.31 34.63 1.65
C GLY A 527 40.94 33.51 0.83
N PHE A 528 40.11 32.86 0.03
CA PHE A 528 40.40 31.64 -0.71
C PHE A 528 39.87 31.72 -2.14
N ALA A 529 40.38 30.85 -3.02
CA ALA A 529 39.90 30.68 -4.38
C ALA A 529 39.69 29.20 -4.72
N ILE A 530 38.77 28.91 -5.64
CA ILE A 530 38.66 27.57 -6.24
C ILE A 530 39.73 27.48 -7.34
N PRO A 531 40.61 26.46 -7.31
CA PRO A 531 41.64 26.29 -8.33
C PRO A 531 41.03 25.71 -9.62
N THR A 532 40.25 26.51 -10.35
CA THR A 532 39.74 26.12 -11.68
C THR A 532 40.86 26.08 -12.71
N ALA A 533 40.63 25.46 -13.86
CA ALA A 533 41.60 25.45 -14.96
C ALA A 533 42.03 26.88 -15.36
N GLU A 534 41.06 27.80 -15.44
CA GLU A 534 41.32 29.22 -15.74
C GLU A 534 42.11 29.89 -14.61
N TRP A 535 41.76 29.61 -13.35
CA TRP A 535 42.48 30.17 -12.21
C TRP A 535 43.93 29.68 -12.17
N LEU A 536 44.16 28.38 -12.38
CA LEU A 536 45.49 27.79 -12.42
C LEU A 536 46.33 28.39 -13.53
N ALA A 537 45.76 28.62 -14.72
CA ALA A 537 46.45 29.25 -15.83
C ALA A 537 46.84 30.71 -15.54
N ALA A 538 46.00 31.46 -14.82
CA ALA A 538 46.21 32.86 -14.52
C ALA A 538 47.11 33.13 -13.30
N ASN A 539 47.37 32.14 -12.45
CA ASN A 539 48.08 32.32 -11.18
C ASN A 539 49.45 31.63 -11.15
N PRO A 540 50.44 32.23 -10.46
CA PRO A 540 51.81 31.73 -10.43
C PRO A 540 51.92 30.33 -9.80
N PRO A 541 52.92 29.53 -10.22
CA PRO A 541 53.11 28.16 -9.72
C PRO A 541 53.27 28.07 -8.19
N GLU A 542 53.73 29.11 -7.51
CA GLU A 542 53.90 29.08 -6.04
C GLU A 542 52.56 29.06 -5.29
N LEU A 543 51.48 29.59 -5.89
CA LEU A 543 50.12 29.50 -5.33
C LEU A 543 49.45 28.16 -5.67
N ARG A 544 50.02 27.37 -6.59
CA ARG A 544 49.53 26.04 -6.92
C ARG A 544 49.96 25.06 -5.84
N ARG A 545 49.06 24.16 -5.47
CA ARG A 545 49.37 23.05 -4.56
C ARG A 545 50.53 22.22 -5.12
N LYS A 546 51.52 21.86 -4.29
CA LYS A 546 52.44 20.75 -4.63
C LYS A 546 51.59 19.47 -4.66
N ALA A 547 51.37 18.90 -5.85
CA ALA A 547 50.55 17.72 -6.04
C ALA A 547 50.91 16.62 -5.03
N SER A 548 49.97 16.31 -4.15
CA SER A 548 50.03 15.12 -3.30
C SER A 548 49.80 13.90 -4.19
N ARG A 549 50.61 12.84 -4.04
CA ARG A 549 50.59 11.61 -4.84
C ARG A 549 49.34 10.73 -4.63
N LEU A 550 48.24 11.26 -4.09
CA LEU A 550 46.98 10.54 -3.96
C LEU A 550 46.24 10.54 -5.31
N GLN A 551 46.21 9.37 -5.96
CA GLN A 551 45.83 9.12 -7.36
C GLN A 551 44.41 9.55 -7.82
N HIS A 552 43.61 10.30 -7.06
CA HIS A 552 42.20 10.60 -7.40
C HIS A 552 41.71 12.01 -7.06
N ALA A 553 42.55 12.91 -6.52
CA ALA A 553 42.15 14.30 -6.31
C ALA A 553 42.22 15.07 -7.64
N PRO A 554 41.16 15.78 -8.06
CA PRO A 554 41.21 16.60 -9.27
C PRO A 554 42.20 17.76 -9.08
N GLU A 555 43.04 17.99 -10.07
CA GLU A 555 43.96 19.13 -10.10
C GLU A 555 43.19 20.44 -10.39
N ASP A 556 42.17 20.36 -11.24
CA ASP A 556 41.26 21.44 -11.62
C ASP A 556 39.86 21.24 -11.01
N TRP A 557 39.50 22.12 -10.09
CA TRP A 557 38.17 22.12 -9.47
C TRP A 557 37.18 22.93 -10.31
N ARG A 558 35.88 22.61 -10.22
CA ARG A 558 34.83 23.41 -10.85
C ARG A 558 33.90 24.05 -9.83
N THR A 559 33.37 25.21 -10.18
CA THR A 559 32.45 25.99 -9.34
C THR A 559 31.10 25.31 -9.15
N ASP A 560 30.65 24.53 -10.12
CA ASP A 560 29.37 23.83 -10.17
C ASP A 560 29.41 22.37 -9.67
N TRP A 561 30.55 21.93 -9.15
CA TRP A 561 30.69 20.64 -8.46
C TRP A 561 30.15 20.70 -7.04
N PRO A 562 29.67 19.58 -6.48
CA PRO A 562 29.44 19.50 -5.04
C PRO A 562 30.73 19.87 -4.30
N VAL A 563 30.62 20.63 -3.22
CA VAL A 563 31.75 20.82 -2.31
C VAL A 563 32.05 19.49 -1.64
N MET A 564 33.32 19.12 -1.58
CA MET A 564 33.76 17.88 -0.97
C MET A 564 35.09 18.06 -0.25
N GLY A 565 35.54 17.05 0.50
CA GLY A 565 36.72 17.21 1.35
C GLY A 565 36.42 18.13 2.54
N VAL A 566 35.19 18.08 3.05
CA VAL A 566 34.72 18.83 4.21
C VAL A 566 34.19 17.87 5.27
N SER A 567 34.37 18.23 6.53
CA SER A 567 33.86 17.46 7.67
C SER A 567 32.38 17.79 7.95
N TRP A 568 31.74 16.98 8.78
CA TRP A 568 30.38 17.25 9.25
C TRP A 568 30.31 18.57 10.04
N THR A 569 31.34 18.90 10.83
CA THR A 569 31.37 20.15 11.60
C THR A 569 31.54 21.38 10.70
N ASP A 570 32.24 21.23 9.56
CA ASP A 570 32.33 22.28 8.53
C ASP A 570 30.97 22.52 7.87
N ALA A 571 30.26 21.43 7.54
CA ALA A 571 28.92 21.46 6.95
C ALA A 571 27.90 22.12 7.89
N MET A 572 27.95 21.81 9.18
CA MET A 572 27.13 22.48 10.20
C MET A 572 27.48 23.96 10.38
N ALA A 573 28.76 24.34 10.26
CA ALA A 573 29.16 25.75 10.30
C ALA A 573 28.61 26.54 9.10
N TYR A 574 28.64 25.94 7.90
CA TYR A 574 27.99 26.49 6.72
C TYR A 574 26.48 26.67 6.94
N ALA A 575 25.80 25.65 7.46
CA ALA A 575 24.35 25.71 7.72
C ALA A 575 23.99 26.82 8.73
N ARG A 576 24.82 27.01 9.77
CA ARG A 576 24.65 28.11 10.75
C ARG A 576 24.85 29.48 10.11
N TRP A 577 25.89 29.64 9.29
CA TRP A 577 26.13 30.88 8.55
C TRP A 577 24.95 31.21 7.62
N LEU A 578 24.42 30.20 6.90
CA LEU A 578 23.28 30.39 6.01
C LEU A 578 22.01 30.77 6.80
N SER A 579 21.78 30.11 7.94
CA SER A 579 20.67 30.45 8.85
C SER A 579 20.74 31.89 9.36
N ALA A 580 21.93 32.35 9.74
CA ALA A 580 22.14 33.73 10.18
C ALA A 580 21.93 34.75 9.05
N ARG A 581 22.19 34.35 7.80
CA ARG A 581 22.11 35.21 6.63
C ARG A 581 20.68 35.42 6.14
N ASP A 582 19.87 34.37 6.07
CA ASP A 582 18.48 34.46 5.57
C ASP A 582 17.40 34.43 6.67
N GLY A 583 17.80 34.10 7.91
CA GLY A 583 16.91 34.01 9.05
C GLY A 583 16.01 32.78 9.04
N SER A 584 16.29 31.77 8.21
CA SER A 584 15.59 30.47 8.21
C SER A 584 16.40 29.41 8.97
N LEU A 585 15.76 28.34 9.45
CA LEU A 585 16.48 27.25 10.09
C LEU A 585 17.09 26.30 9.06
N ARG A 586 18.35 26.56 8.69
CA ARG A 586 19.14 25.72 7.77
C ARG A 586 19.95 24.71 8.57
N THR A 587 19.87 23.45 8.15
CA THR A 587 20.55 22.34 8.84
C THR A 587 20.89 21.22 7.86
N LEU A 588 21.57 20.18 8.33
CA LEU A 588 21.76 18.96 7.58
C LEU A 588 20.48 18.11 7.64
N PRO A 589 20.10 17.38 6.58
CA PRO A 589 18.99 16.46 6.67
C PRO A 589 19.31 15.35 7.68
N HIS A 590 18.33 14.95 8.48
CA HIS A 590 18.40 13.66 9.14
C HIS A 590 18.30 12.53 8.10
N GLU A 591 18.75 11.33 8.43
CA GLU A 591 18.83 10.20 7.50
C GLU A 591 17.46 9.81 6.89
N ASP A 592 16.41 9.73 7.70
CA ASP A 592 15.01 9.50 7.28
C ASP A 592 14.44 10.62 6.37
N GLN A 593 14.75 11.90 6.64
CA GLN A 593 14.41 13.04 5.78
C GLN A 593 15.09 12.90 4.42
N TRP A 594 16.39 12.57 4.44
CA TRP A 594 17.16 12.34 3.22
C TRP A 594 16.57 11.16 2.43
N GLU A 595 16.28 10.04 3.10
CA GLU A 595 15.76 8.83 2.47
C GLU A 595 14.37 9.06 1.88
N LYS A 596 13.44 9.66 2.64
CA LYS A 596 12.11 10.04 2.12
C LYS A 596 12.28 10.90 0.88
N ALA A 597 13.08 11.95 0.95
CA ALA A 597 13.30 12.86 -0.17
C ALA A 597 13.97 12.16 -1.37
N ALA A 598 14.77 11.11 -1.16
CA ALA A 598 15.43 10.34 -2.21
C ALA A 598 14.43 9.47 -2.98
N ARG A 599 13.62 8.69 -2.27
CA ARG A 599 12.86 7.58 -2.86
C ARG A 599 11.34 7.72 -2.81
N GLY A 600 10.80 8.74 -2.16
CA GLY A 600 9.34 8.86 -2.03
C GLY A 600 8.79 8.01 -0.90
N VAL A 601 7.60 7.46 -1.11
CA VAL A 601 6.86 6.68 -0.09
C VAL A 601 6.68 5.21 -0.45
N ASP A 602 7.00 4.83 -1.70
CA ASP A 602 6.71 3.52 -2.29
C ASP A 602 7.87 2.51 -2.16
N GLY A 603 8.91 2.88 -1.43
CA GLY A 603 10.02 2.00 -1.12
C GLY A 603 10.98 1.70 -2.28
N ARG A 604 10.93 2.43 -3.41
CA ARG A 604 11.83 2.21 -4.55
C ARG A 604 13.32 2.23 -4.17
N ILE A 605 14.14 1.49 -4.90
CA ILE A 605 15.56 1.26 -4.54
C ILE A 605 16.45 2.48 -4.82
N TYR A 606 16.25 3.16 -5.94
CA TYR A 606 16.97 4.34 -6.39
C TYR A 606 15.98 5.49 -6.60
N PRO A 607 16.43 6.76 -6.65
CA PRO A 607 15.54 7.91 -6.82
C PRO A 607 14.59 7.79 -8.01
N TRP A 608 15.10 7.24 -9.11
CA TRP A 608 14.39 7.03 -10.37
C TRP A 608 13.60 5.72 -10.48
N GLY A 609 13.77 4.77 -9.55
CA GLY A 609 13.11 3.47 -9.64
C GLY A 609 13.92 2.30 -9.07
N ASN A 610 13.65 1.10 -9.58
CA ASN A 610 14.21 -0.14 -9.01
C ASN A 610 15.40 -0.70 -9.77
N HIS A 611 15.71 -0.15 -10.94
CA HIS A 611 16.77 -0.63 -11.81
C HIS A 611 17.94 0.35 -11.82
N LEU A 612 19.14 -0.17 -11.58
CA LEU A 612 20.35 0.62 -11.77
C LEU A 612 20.62 0.76 -13.27
N ASP A 613 20.80 2.00 -13.71
CA ASP A 613 21.48 2.32 -14.96
C ASP A 613 22.65 3.28 -14.66
N PRO A 614 23.91 2.89 -14.92
CA PRO A 614 25.06 3.75 -14.66
C PRO A 614 25.06 5.07 -15.45
N SER A 615 24.25 5.20 -16.50
CA SER A 615 24.09 6.47 -17.22
C SER A 615 23.20 7.48 -16.47
N PHE A 616 22.48 7.04 -15.44
CA PHE A 616 21.54 7.87 -14.69
C PHE A 616 22.19 8.60 -13.52
N CYS A 617 23.41 8.27 -13.14
CA CYS A 617 24.09 8.84 -11.97
C CYS A 617 25.61 8.87 -12.10
N ASN A 618 26.29 9.69 -11.30
CA ASN A 618 27.75 9.70 -11.24
C ASN A 618 28.27 8.64 -10.26
N CYS A 619 28.73 7.51 -10.79
CA CYS A 619 29.27 6.40 -10.01
C CYS A 619 30.46 5.73 -10.69
N GLN A 620 31.05 4.70 -10.06
CA GLN A 620 32.22 3.99 -10.60
C GLN A 620 32.00 3.47 -12.03
N LEU A 621 30.77 3.07 -12.36
CA LEU A 621 30.42 2.50 -13.65
C LEU A 621 30.02 3.54 -14.71
N SER A 622 29.76 4.79 -14.31
CA SER A 622 29.32 5.86 -15.22
C SER A 622 30.45 6.35 -16.13
N HIS A 623 31.68 6.39 -15.61
CA HIS A 623 32.88 6.80 -16.33
C HIS A 623 34.03 5.82 -16.04
N PRO A 624 34.00 4.59 -16.63
CA PRO A 624 34.93 3.52 -16.28
C PRO A 624 36.40 3.85 -16.61
N GLN A 625 36.62 4.82 -17.50
CA GLN A 625 37.96 5.28 -17.91
C GLN A 625 38.48 6.47 -17.07
N SER A 626 37.63 7.14 -16.30
CA SER A 626 38.01 8.30 -15.47
C SER A 626 36.97 8.59 -14.41
N MET A 627 37.16 8.07 -13.20
CA MET A 627 36.29 8.34 -12.05
C MET A 627 36.57 9.73 -11.49
N ARG A 628 35.65 10.68 -11.70
CA ARG A 628 35.78 12.05 -11.20
C ARG A 628 34.42 12.64 -10.77
N PRO A 629 34.42 13.70 -9.94
CA PRO A 629 33.23 14.48 -9.67
C PRO A 629 32.63 15.08 -10.95
N SER A 630 31.33 15.35 -10.91
CA SER A 630 30.59 15.98 -12.00
C SER A 630 29.76 17.16 -11.49
N PRO A 631 29.38 18.11 -12.37
CA PRO A 631 28.44 19.17 -12.01
C PRO A 631 27.17 18.60 -11.37
N VAL A 632 26.62 19.29 -10.37
CA VAL A 632 25.47 18.80 -9.60
C VAL A 632 24.23 18.50 -10.46
N GLY A 633 24.11 19.14 -11.63
CA GLY A 633 23.03 18.93 -12.60
C GLY A 633 23.34 17.97 -13.76
N ALA A 634 24.50 17.31 -13.78
CA ALA A 634 24.98 16.55 -14.94
C ALA A 634 24.14 15.32 -15.32
N PHE A 635 23.34 14.79 -14.38
CA PHE A 635 22.55 13.58 -14.57
C PHE A 635 21.05 13.89 -14.37
N PRO A 636 20.31 14.24 -15.43
CA PRO A 636 18.86 14.50 -15.35
C PRO A 636 18.02 13.35 -14.77
N PRO A 637 18.32 12.06 -15.05
CA PRO A 637 17.58 10.95 -14.46
C PRO A 637 17.79 10.74 -12.95
N ASP A 638 18.85 11.31 -12.35
CA ASP A 638 18.99 11.35 -10.88
C ASP A 638 18.11 12.45 -10.30
N GLU A 639 16.80 12.20 -10.33
CA GLU A 639 15.76 13.05 -9.77
C GLU A 639 14.75 12.18 -9.00
N SER A 640 14.42 12.61 -7.78
CA SER A 640 13.44 11.94 -6.93
C SER A 640 12.00 12.31 -7.29
N PRO A 641 10.98 11.61 -6.78
CA PRO A 641 9.56 11.99 -6.96
C PRO A 641 9.24 13.43 -6.56
N TYR A 642 10.03 14.02 -5.66
CA TYR A 642 9.86 15.40 -5.19
C TYR A 642 10.67 16.42 -6.01
N GLY A 643 11.51 15.97 -6.93
CA GLY A 643 12.36 16.83 -7.76
C GLY A 643 13.77 17.08 -7.19
N VAL A 644 14.16 16.39 -6.12
CA VAL A 644 15.52 16.49 -5.55
C VAL A 644 16.48 15.70 -6.42
N ARG A 645 17.64 16.26 -6.72
CA ARG A 645 18.61 15.71 -7.66
C ARG A 645 19.94 15.34 -6.98
N GLY A 646 20.70 14.50 -7.67
CA GLY A 646 22.02 14.07 -7.18
C GLY A 646 21.90 13.22 -5.92
N MET A 647 20.87 12.38 -5.80
CA MET A 647 20.62 11.56 -4.61
C MET A 647 21.34 10.20 -4.70
N ALA A 648 21.89 9.83 -5.86
CA ALA A 648 22.67 8.61 -6.02
C ALA A 648 24.03 8.93 -6.66
N GLY A 649 25.10 8.81 -5.90
CA GLY A 649 26.46 9.06 -6.36
C GLY A 649 26.85 10.54 -6.33
N ASN A 650 27.90 10.88 -7.09
CA ASN A 650 28.58 12.19 -7.14
C ASN A 650 29.22 12.67 -5.82
N SER A 651 28.54 12.63 -4.69
CA SER A 651 29.10 12.97 -3.38
C SER A 651 28.22 12.40 -2.28
N TRP A 652 28.84 11.87 -1.22
CA TRP A 652 28.07 11.53 -0.03
C TRP A 652 27.51 12.79 0.61
N ASP A 653 26.31 12.73 1.13
CA ASP A 653 25.73 13.80 1.95
C ASP A 653 25.84 13.49 3.42
N TRP A 654 26.50 14.36 4.18
CA TRP A 654 26.45 14.32 5.64
C TRP A 654 25.02 14.48 6.18
N ASN A 655 24.65 13.63 7.13
CA ASN A 655 23.38 13.71 7.85
C ASN A 655 23.56 14.18 9.29
N LEU A 656 22.48 14.76 9.84
CA LEU A 656 22.50 15.40 11.15
C LEU A 656 22.64 14.40 12.32
N ASN A 657 21.97 13.26 12.25
CA ASN A 657 21.88 12.31 13.36
C ASN A 657 23.19 11.58 13.67
N ASP A 658 23.26 10.99 14.86
CA ASP A 658 24.30 10.01 15.18
C ASP A 658 24.01 8.70 14.42
N ALA A 659 25.07 7.94 14.13
CA ALA A 659 24.99 6.61 13.53
C ALA A 659 24.44 5.54 14.50
N GLY A 660 24.14 5.93 15.74
CA GLY A 660 23.46 5.12 16.73
C GLY A 660 24.45 4.39 17.65
N PRO A 661 23.93 3.59 18.59
CA PRO A 661 24.74 3.00 19.67
C PRO A 661 25.82 2.03 19.17
N THR A 662 25.70 1.51 17.94
CA THR A 662 26.72 0.68 17.31
C THR A 662 27.96 1.48 16.90
N TYR A 663 27.81 2.76 16.57
CA TYR A 663 28.88 3.64 16.09
C TYR A 663 28.82 5.02 16.79
N PRO A 664 28.99 5.06 18.13
CA PRO A 664 28.79 6.28 18.89
C PRO A 664 29.74 7.40 18.47
N GLY A 665 29.21 8.61 18.26
CA GLY A 665 29.98 9.79 17.86
C GLY A 665 30.33 9.83 16.36
N MET A 666 29.82 8.90 15.58
CA MET A 666 29.91 8.89 14.12
C MET A 666 28.63 9.44 13.50
N ARG A 667 28.75 10.01 12.31
CA ARG A 667 27.66 10.61 11.54
C ARG A 667 27.41 9.79 10.27
N PRO A 668 26.14 9.53 9.90
CA PRO A 668 25.83 8.92 8.62
C PRO A 668 26.17 9.85 7.45
N GLY A 669 26.54 9.22 6.34
CA GLY A 669 26.60 9.81 5.02
C GLY A 669 25.76 8.99 4.05
N ARG A 670 24.94 9.65 3.22
CA ARG A 670 23.97 8.99 2.31
C ARG A 670 24.26 9.29 0.83
N GLY A 671 23.68 8.49 -0.06
CA GLY A 671 23.69 8.68 -1.51
C GLY A 671 24.87 8.04 -2.26
N GLY A 672 26.02 7.86 -1.62
CA GLY A 672 27.21 7.34 -2.31
C GLY A 672 27.99 8.44 -3.03
N SER A 673 29.06 8.08 -3.72
CA SER A 673 29.92 9.02 -4.46
C SER A 673 30.36 8.46 -5.82
N TRP A 674 31.05 9.26 -6.61
CA TRP A 674 31.53 8.89 -7.97
C TRP A 674 32.44 7.67 -8.03
N ILE A 675 33.03 7.24 -6.92
CA ILE A 675 33.87 6.02 -6.85
C ILE A 675 33.11 4.79 -6.33
N GLN A 676 31.82 4.92 -5.99
CA GLN A 676 31.06 3.84 -5.37
C GLN A 676 30.41 2.92 -6.40
N MET A 677 30.26 1.66 -5.98
CA MET A 677 29.51 0.63 -6.69
C MET A 677 28.00 0.75 -6.45
N ALA A 678 27.22 0.16 -7.35
CA ALA A 678 25.76 0.02 -7.33
C ALA A 678 25.09 -0.12 -5.96
N ILE A 679 25.63 -0.99 -5.10
CA ILE A 679 25.04 -1.32 -3.80
C ILE A 679 25.06 -0.15 -2.81
N ARG A 680 26.03 0.77 -2.97
CA ARG A 680 26.19 1.95 -2.11
C ARG A 680 25.49 3.19 -2.64
N LEU A 681 24.85 3.09 -3.80
CA LEU A 681 24.03 4.15 -4.42
C LEU A 681 22.54 3.98 -4.10
N ARG A 682 22.18 2.88 -3.44
CA ARG A 682 20.79 2.57 -3.06
C ARG A 682 20.31 3.62 -2.06
N ALA A 683 19.08 4.06 -2.21
CA ALA A 683 18.50 5.12 -1.40
C ALA A 683 18.46 4.79 0.10
N SER A 684 18.48 3.50 0.46
CA SER A 684 18.51 2.97 1.84
C SER A 684 19.92 2.81 2.43
N HIS A 685 20.99 3.06 1.65
CA HIS A 685 22.35 2.78 2.06
C HIS A 685 23.00 3.97 2.78
N ALA A 686 23.60 3.70 3.95
CA ALA A 686 24.42 4.64 4.69
C ALA A 686 25.86 4.16 4.83
N SER A 687 26.79 5.12 4.80
CA SER A 687 28.14 4.97 5.35
C SER A 687 28.23 5.73 6.67
N THR A 688 29.09 5.33 7.58
CA THR A 688 29.28 6.01 8.87
C THR A 688 30.71 6.50 8.99
N ASN A 689 30.90 7.76 9.38
CA ASN A 689 32.21 8.38 9.48
C ASN A 689 32.29 9.31 10.71
N TYR A 690 33.48 9.54 11.26
CA TYR A 690 33.64 10.48 12.38
C TYR A 690 33.24 11.91 11.98
N ALA A 691 32.60 12.65 12.91
CA ALA A 691 32.12 14.01 12.64
C ALA A 691 33.23 15.00 12.21
N HIS A 692 34.45 14.82 12.73
CA HIS A 692 35.63 15.62 12.37
C HIS A 692 36.43 15.02 11.20
N GLY A 693 36.01 13.85 10.70
CA GLY A 693 36.64 13.17 9.58
C GLY A 693 36.42 13.94 8.29
N VAL A 694 37.48 14.06 7.49
CA VAL A 694 37.44 14.70 6.18
C VAL A 694 37.72 13.64 5.12
N PHE A 695 36.83 13.55 4.14
CA PHE A 695 36.96 12.61 3.04
C PHE A 695 36.70 13.34 1.73
N LEU A 696 37.56 13.12 0.73
CA LEU A 696 37.42 13.76 -0.58
C LEU A 696 36.06 13.49 -1.21
N THR A 697 35.39 12.39 -0.88
CA THR A 697 34.08 12.01 -1.43
C THR A 697 32.87 12.55 -0.69
N ASN A 698 33.07 13.21 0.44
CA ASN A 698 31.98 13.64 1.31
C ASN A 698 31.74 15.13 1.14
N GLY A 699 30.50 15.46 0.76
CA GLY A 699 29.92 16.78 0.74
C GLY A 699 28.68 16.83 1.65
N PHE A 700 27.75 17.71 1.32
CA PHE A 700 26.50 17.82 2.07
C PHE A 700 25.44 18.60 1.28
N ARG A 701 24.19 18.48 1.73
CA ARG A 701 23.06 19.29 1.28
C ARG A 701 22.32 19.90 2.47
N ILE A 702 21.52 20.92 2.19
CA ILE A 702 20.81 21.68 3.23
C ILE A 702 19.34 21.28 3.27
N ALA A 703 18.89 20.89 4.46
CA ALA A 703 17.49 20.83 4.84
C ALA A 703 17.06 22.16 5.48
N THR A 704 15.79 22.50 5.34
CA THR A 704 15.19 23.68 5.98
C THR A 704 13.89 23.27 6.64
N ALA A 705 13.78 23.52 7.94
CA ALA A 705 12.57 23.22 8.68
C ALA A 705 11.45 24.18 8.23
N CYS A 706 10.29 23.62 7.89
CA CYS A 706 9.15 24.40 7.43
C CYS A 706 8.14 24.70 8.56
N ARG A 707 8.01 23.80 9.54
CA ARG A 707 7.00 23.87 10.60
C ARG A 707 7.55 23.41 11.95
N LEU A 708 7.00 23.97 13.01
CA LEU A 708 6.98 23.40 14.35
C LEU A 708 5.54 22.88 14.63
N SER A 709 5.26 21.57 14.45
CA SER A 709 3.94 20.93 14.74
C SER A 709 3.72 20.59 16.24
N PRO A 710 2.68 21.11 16.95
CA PRO A 710 2.52 20.90 18.39
C PRO A 710 2.55 19.41 18.81
N PRO A 711 3.01 19.09 20.03
CA PRO A 711 2.95 17.74 20.57
C PRO A 711 1.52 17.19 20.57
N GLY A 712 1.30 16.03 19.92
CA GLY A 712 0.03 15.28 20.00
C GLY A 712 -0.87 15.27 18.76
N GLU A 713 -0.48 15.90 17.64
CA GLU A 713 -1.21 15.78 16.36
C GLU A 713 -0.83 14.56 15.51
N THR A 714 0.18 13.78 15.91
CA THR A 714 0.58 12.56 15.20
C THR A 714 -0.33 11.40 15.61
N ARG A 715 -1.03 10.84 14.63
CA ARG A 715 -1.72 9.54 14.75
C ARG A 715 -0.74 8.47 14.32
N TYR A 716 -0.35 7.58 15.22
CA TYR A 716 0.21 6.29 14.83
C TYR A 716 -0.82 5.57 13.95
N LEU A 717 -0.62 5.54 12.64
CA LEU A 717 -1.49 4.84 11.71
C LEU A 717 -0.84 3.50 11.31
N TYR A 718 -1.34 2.46 11.97
CA TYR A 718 -1.56 1.11 11.43
C TYR A 718 -0.44 0.43 10.61
N ASP A 719 0.10 -0.65 11.17
CA ASP A 719 0.69 -1.73 10.39
C ASP A 719 -0.42 -2.52 9.68
N VAL A 720 -0.64 -2.21 8.40
CA VAL A 720 -1.61 -2.89 7.53
C VAL A 720 -1.28 -4.39 7.35
N ARG A 721 -0.06 -4.84 7.69
CA ARG A 721 0.37 -6.23 7.44
C ARG A 721 0.03 -7.21 8.55
N ARG A 722 -0.47 -6.76 9.71
CA ARG A 722 -0.70 -7.66 10.85
C ARG A 722 -2.10 -7.72 11.41
N GLY A 723 -3.05 -6.92 10.93
CA GLY A 723 -4.48 -7.13 11.18
C GLY A 723 -4.90 -7.29 12.65
N LEU A 724 -4.10 -6.80 13.60
CA LEU A 724 -4.38 -6.88 15.03
C LEU A 724 -4.39 -5.47 15.63
N PRO A 725 -5.44 -5.10 16.38
CA PRO A 725 -5.51 -3.81 17.06
C PRO A 725 -4.48 -3.73 18.20
N ARG A 726 -3.93 -2.54 18.44
CA ARG A 726 -3.33 -2.15 19.73
C ARG A 726 -4.35 -1.40 20.56
#